data_AF-A0A8I6SRZ8-F1
#
_entry.id   AF-A0A8I6SRZ8-F1
#
_cell.length_a   1.000
_cell.length_b   1.000
_cell.length_c   1.000
_cell.angle_alpha   90.00
_cell.angle_beta   90.00
_cell.angle_gamma   90.00
#
_symmetry.space_group_name_H-M   'P 1'
#
loop_
_entity.id
_entity.type
_entity.pdbx_description
1 polymer ?
#
loop_
_entity_poly.entity_id
_entity_poly.type
_entity_poly.pdbx_seq_one_letter_code
_entity_poly.pdbx_strand_id
1 'polypeptide(L)'
;MSQYYCDLLSELSSPVDLARNIRERLPKILQILENDVQSSYFLQVLTTILGPVLHELDIADYESHVLQHVLPVVKNIFENCVDEVNSTLENTESYNEEVTITLSKLLQVCLDVLLGYCELLDNIMSMQSVDAENVISLHRTILPILHKAFNHCKNSENIYGLYFANSTTILTAFFKKSYEVKSKYYKILEDKIYFQATYEDSLTLLLEVLEYICSIAEIVIELDVKSSVDSWRPFGKLAHKYVNNLRDRLCLKTPISLMGGNINQIVILVCKSEAPLDDKDRTKYLKIGSFLLKVIIKLCEAYKNYLADCGETLLRLLLVLYGERHLFVEVKTGGKRNFIDSVRRWITVRCSFVESLFSLILYKRSLKGTKLDQSVMNDLQRYMTIGASPLICHLIEDSGFYDALEKQRTDVDNLDEKECFSFFLVVLVLMKQLIVSNPKIKCIWSNCPLVETAILLYGKCGLDIDINTKLENEPFYSIFISTVSAYIISSYDQAKYSELEINLVKKLFQPEIHVALFVSDLFCSICRLTNNALCFDILCYFCNLLCSWPVNTKCRPEYTIVGTTTARLFSLLPKKYQHSLKSEYPVKENLSLWRWFEKTSDVIPDISNDFLTIFNSICDIKTLTAYNNLVDMMDIYFKQDDFLEIANSMEIFDGIMTCLNCCSVNCSQDNLTSNWADYLFISLLKFTGSFMTSSKTEMSLCSSRTLEISIS
;
A
#
# COMPACT_ATOMS: atom_id res chain seq x y z
N MET A 1 -3.20 -55.02 43.37
CA MET A 1 -2.71 -53.67 43.03
C MET A 1 -2.00 -52.97 44.19
N SER A 2 -2.49 -53.01 45.44
CA SER A 2 -1.88 -52.22 46.54
C SER A 2 -0.41 -52.53 46.86
N GLN A 3 -0.01 -53.81 46.96
CA GLN A 3 1.38 -54.19 47.24
C GLN A 3 2.37 -53.71 46.16
N TYR A 4 1.93 -53.74 44.90
CA TYR A 4 2.74 -53.37 43.74
C TYR A 4 2.92 -51.85 43.61
N TYR A 5 1.90 -51.07 43.99
CA TYR A 5 2.02 -49.62 44.12
C TYR A 5 2.97 -49.24 45.26
N CYS A 6 2.97 -49.97 46.38
CA CYS A 6 3.94 -49.76 47.46
C CYS A 6 5.39 -50.04 47.01
N ASP A 7 5.61 -51.09 46.23
CA ASP A 7 6.94 -51.40 45.67
C ASP A 7 7.39 -50.30 44.68
N LEU A 8 6.51 -49.87 43.78
CA LEU A 8 6.79 -48.75 42.85
C LEU A 8 7.09 -47.45 43.60
N LEU A 9 6.34 -47.12 44.65
CA LEU A 9 6.56 -45.92 45.45
C LEU A 9 7.91 -45.94 46.17
N SER A 10 8.36 -47.12 46.61
CA SER A 10 9.71 -47.28 47.18
C SER A 10 10.82 -47.08 46.14
N GLU A 11 10.57 -47.48 44.89
CA GLU A 11 11.51 -47.27 43.77
C GLU A 11 11.56 -45.81 43.31
N LEU A 12 10.41 -45.12 43.28
CA LEU A 12 10.33 -43.68 42.96
C LEU A 12 11.07 -42.80 43.99
N SER A 13 11.25 -43.28 45.23
CA SER A 13 12.06 -42.59 46.23
C SER A 13 13.58 -42.66 46.01
N SER A 14 14.08 -43.50 45.08
CA SER A 14 15.49 -43.53 44.66
C SER A 14 15.62 -43.42 43.13
N PRO A 15 15.58 -42.18 42.58
CA PRO A 15 15.71 -41.96 41.13
C PRO A 15 16.98 -42.55 40.51
N VAL A 16 18.08 -42.59 41.25
CA VAL A 16 19.37 -43.14 40.81
C VAL A 16 19.28 -44.65 40.56
N ASP A 17 18.68 -45.40 41.49
CA ASP A 17 18.55 -46.85 41.35
C ASP A 17 17.53 -47.21 40.27
N LEU A 18 16.48 -46.40 40.12
CA LEU A 18 15.50 -46.53 39.06
C LEU A 18 16.12 -46.27 37.68
N ALA A 19 16.96 -45.23 37.54
CA ALA A 19 17.66 -44.92 36.30
C ALA A 19 18.59 -46.07 35.86
N ARG A 20 19.35 -46.66 36.78
CA ARG A 20 20.25 -47.80 36.49
C ARG A 20 19.53 -49.03 35.94
N ASN A 21 18.29 -49.26 36.36
CA ASN A 21 17.51 -50.44 35.98
C ASN A 21 16.32 -50.10 35.07
N ILE A 22 16.30 -48.90 34.47
CA ILE A 22 15.11 -48.36 33.80
C ILE A 22 14.60 -49.29 32.70
N ARG A 23 15.50 -49.89 31.91
CA ARG A 23 15.11 -50.80 30.81
C ARG A 23 14.27 -52.01 31.27
N GLU A 24 14.58 -52.57 32.43
CA GLU A 24 13.87 -53.73 32.97
C GLU A 24 12.57 -53.34 33.66
N ARG A 25 12.53 -52.13 34.23
CA ARG A 25 11.41 -51.62 35.02
C ARG A 25 10.35 -50.92 34.18
N LEU A 26 10.76 -50.30 33.07
CA LEU A 26 9.91 -49.47 32.23
C LEU A 26 8.61 -50.16 31.75
N PRO A 27 8.62 -51.43 31.27
CA PRO A 27 7.38 -52.06 30.81
C PRO A 27 6.30 -52.15 31.89
N LYS A 28 6.71 -52.37 33.15
CA LYS A 28 5.78 -52.44 34.29
C LYS A 28 5.24 -51.06 34.65
N ILE A 29 6.10 -50.04 34.61
CA ILE A 29 5.69 -48.66 34.85
C ILE A 29 4.69 -48.21 33.78
N LEU A 30 4.95 -48.52 32.51
CA LEU A 30 4.04 -48.18 31.40
C LEU A 30 2.67 -48.82 31.59
N GLN A 31 2.61 -50.10 31.99
CA GLN A 31 1.33 -50.74 32.34
C GLN A 31 0.59 -50.03 33.46
N ILE A 32 1.30 -49.45 34.45
CA ILE A 32 0.66 -48.71 35.54
C ILE A 32 0.11 -47.37 35.05
N LEU A 33 0.88 -46.66 34.23
CA LEU A 33 0.45 -45.41 33.62
C LEU A 33 -0.80 -45.60 32.75
N GLU A 34 -0.92 -46.72 32.03
CA GLU A 34 -2.07 -47.00 31.16
C GLU A 34 -3.33 -47.45 31.91
N ASN A 35 -3.18 -48.27 32.97
CA ASN A 35 -4.33 -48.92 33.60
C ASN A 35 -5.05 -48.05 34.65
N ASP A 36 -4.40 -47.01 35.20
CA ASP A 36 -4.92 -46.26 36.34
C ASP A 36 -4.52 -44.78 36.31
N VAL A 37 -4.90 -44.09 35.23
CA VAL A 37 -4.60 -42.67 35.00
C VAL A 37 -5.21 -41.72 36.04
N GLN A 38 -6.25 -42.16 36.76
CA GLN A 38 -6.91 -41.40 37.83
C GLN A 38 -6.27 -41.63 39.21
N SER A 39 -5.21 -42.43 39.28
CA SER A 39 -4.45 -42.67 40.50
C SER A 39 -3.84 -41.38 41.05
N SER A 40 -3.89 -41.19 42.36
CA SER A 40 -3.21 -40.07 43.03
C SER A 40 -1.69 -40.06 42.83
N TYR A 41 -1.10 -41.15 42.34
CA TYR A 41 0.32 -41.29 42.09
C TYR A 41 0.73 -41.03 40.64
N PHE A 42 -0.23 -40.86 39.71
CA PHE A 42 0.03 -40.68 38.28
C PHE A 42 1.02 -39.55 38.00
N LEU A 43 0.74 -38.35 38.55
CA LEU A 43 1.63 -37.19 38.43
C LEU A 43 3.03 -37.47 38.98
N GLN A 44 3.13 -38.09 40.15
CA GLN A 44 4.41 -38.39 40.79
C GLN A 44 5.26 -39.34 39.94
N VAL A 45 4.66 -40.42 39.41
CA VAL A 45 5.34 -41.36 38.52
C VAL A 45 5.86 -40.63 37.29
N LEU A 46 4.99 -39.86 36.62
CA LEU A 46 5.32 -39.17 35.38
C LEU A 46 6.44 -38.15 35.57
N THR A 47 6.32 -37.28 36.57
CA THR A 47 7.33 -36.25 36.89
C THR A 47 8.65 -36.84 37.37
N THR A 48 8.63 -37.97 38.09
CA THR A 48 9.87 -38.64 38.51
C THR A 48 10.62 -39.21 37.30
N ILE A 49 9.91 -39.84 36.37
CA ILE A 49 10.51 -40.46 35.18
C ILE A 49 11.01 -39.40 34.20
N LEU A 50 10.23 -38.37 33.94
CA LEU A 50 10.58 -37.30 33.00
C LEU A 50 11.49 -36.21 33.61
N GLY A 51 11.71 -36.25 34.92
CA GLY A 51 12.56 -35.32 35.67
C GLY A 51 13.79 -36.03 36.27
N PRO A 52 13.80 -36.35 37.58
CA PRO A 52 14.94 -36.94 38.28
C PRO A 52 15.61 -38.15 37.62
N VAL A 53 14.84 -39.09 37.04
CA VAL A 53 15.42 -40.29 36.41
C VAL A 53 16.24 -39.92 35.18
N LEU A 54 15.75 -39.00 34.35
CA LEU A 54 16.48 -38.53 33.18
C LEU A 54 17.75 -37.76 33.56
N HIS A 55 17.76 -37.03 34.68
CA HIS A 55 18.96 -36.32 35.15
C HIS A 55 20.15 -37.27 35.42
N GLU A 56 19.87 -38.53 35.73
CA GLU A 56 20.89 -39.56 36.01
C GLU A 56 21.37 -40.30 34.75
N LEU A 57 20.79 -40.01 33.57
CA LEU A 57 21.16 -40.61 32.29
C LEU A 57 21.94 -39.62 31.41
N ASP A 58 22.75 -40.14 30.48
CA ASP A 58 23.33 -39.33 29.41
C ASP A 58 22.25 -38.97 28.39
N ILE A 59 22.33 -37.80 27.75
CA ILE A 59 21.38 -37.34 26.73
C ILE A 59 21.28 -38.31 25.55
N ALA A 60 22.37 -39.03 25.23
CA ALA A 60 22.37 -40.06 24.19
C ALA A 60 21.46 -41.26 24.52
N ASP A 61 21.20 -41.48 25.82
CA ASP A 61 20.37 -42.58 26.30
C ASP A 61 18.90 -42.18 26.48
N TYR A 62 18.57 -40.88 26.48
CA TYR A 62 17.21 -40.37 26.71
C TYR A 62 16.22 -41.01 25.75
N GLU A 63 16.47 -40.86 24.45
CA GLU A 63 15.58 -41.37 23.41
C GLU A 63 15.45 -42.90 23.49
N SER A 64 16.58 -43.60 23.46
CA SER A 64 16.63 -45.05 23.32
C SER A 64 16.15 -45.81 24.55
N HIS A 65 16.28 -45.23 25.76
CA HIS A 65 15.93 -45.90 27.01
C HIS A 65 14.58 -45.48 27.57
N VAL A 66 14.15 -44.23 27.33
CA VAL A 66 13.00 -43.65 28.03
C VAL A 66 12.01 -43.00 27.08
N LEU A 67 12.41 -41.97 26.32
CA LEU A 67 11.46 -41.09 25.63
C LEU A 67 10.66 -41.82 24.55
N GLN A 68 11.29 -42.68 23.74
CA GLN A 68 10.62 -43.43 22.67
C GLN A 68 9.54 -44.40 23.17
N HIS A 69 9.60 -44.75 24.45
CA HIS A 69 8.67 -45.67 25.08
C HIS A 69 7.62 -44.95 25.93
N VAL A 70 8.02 -43.92 26.69
CA VAL A 70 7.14 -43.20 27.61
C VAL A 70 6.27 -42.17 26.91
N LEU A 71 6.84 -41.34 26.04
CA LEU A 71 6.12 -40.20 25.48
C LEU A 71 4.94 -40.60 24.58
N PRO A 72 5.02 -41.65 23.75
CA PRO A 72 3.86 -42.11 22.97
C PRO A 72 2.69 -42.57 23.86
N VAL A 73 2.98 -43.27 24.96
CA VAL A 73 1.96 -43.69 25.94
C VAL A 73 1.30 -42.47 26.59
N VAL A 74 2.12 -41.53 27.05
CA VAL A 74 1.66 -40.27 27.66
C VAL A 74 0.82 -39.43 26.70
N LYS A 75 1.20 -39.40 25.41
CA LYS A 75 0.41 -38.75 24.35
C LYS A 75 -0.96 -39.42 24.19
N ASN A 76 -1.01 -40.74 24.11
CA ASN A 76 -2.27 -41.47 23.96
C ASN A 76 -3.20 -41.25 25.17
N ILE A 77 -2.65 -41.26 26.40
CA ILE A 77 -3.43 -40.95 27.61
C ILE A 77 -4.06 -39.56 27.50
N PHE A 78 -3.27 -38.55 27.13
CA PHE A 78 -3.77 -37.19 26.94
C PHE A 78 -4.86 -37.13 25.86
N GLU A 79 -4.61 -37.74 24.70
CA GLU A 79 -5.55 -37.72 23.59
C GLU A 79 -6.88 -38.39 23.96
N ASN A 80 -6.82 -39.54 24.63
CA ASN A 80 -7.99 -40.27 25.12
C ASN A 80 -8.79 -39.46 26.14
N CYS A 81 -8.14 -38.78 27.10
CA CYS A 81 -8.84 -37.95 28.07
C CYS A 81 -9.59 -36.79 27.41
N VAL A 82 -9.01 -36.14 26.41
CA VAL A 82 -9.69 -35.07 25.66
C VAL A 82 -10.85 -35.62 24.83
N ASP A 83 -10.71 -36.79 24.22
CA ASP A 83 -11.79 -37.42 23.46
C ASP A 83 -12.92 -37.92 24.38
N GLU A 84 -12.58 -38.42 25.56
CA GLU A 84 -13.55 -38.83 26.58
C GLU A 84 -14.34 -37.62 27.12
N VAL A 85 -13.69 -36.47 27.31
CA VAL A 85 -14.36 -35.20 27.62
C VAL A 85 -15.42 -34.88 26.57
N ASN A 86 -15.08 -34.95 25.29
CA ASN A 86 -16.01 -34.66 24.20
C ASN A 86 -17.18 -35.65 24.19
N SER A 87 -16.89 -36.95 24.30
CA SER A 87 -17.92 -37.99 24.34
C SER A 87 -18.85 -37.88 25.55
N THR A 88 -18.33 -37.46 26.70
CA THR A 88 -19.14 -37.26 27.92
C THR A 88 -20.12 -36.10 27.73
N LEU A 89 -19.67 -35.02 27.07
CA LEU A 89 -20.49 -33.84 26.82
C LEU A 89 -21.55 -34.09 25.73
N GLU A 90 -21.23 -34.84 24.68
CA GLU A 90 -22.19 -35.20 23.60
C GLU A 90 -23.35 -36.06 24.10
N ASN A 91 -23.12 -36.92 25.09
CA ASN A 91 -24.13 -37.84 25.62
C ASN A 91 -25.05 -37.23 26.69
N THR A 92 -24.96 -35.91 26.93
CA THR A 92 -25.64 -35.29 28.07
C THR A 92 -26.65 -34.23 27.64
N GLU A 93 -27.94 -34.49 27.84
CA GLU A 93 -29.05 -33.57 27.49
C GLU A 93 -29.39 -32.55 28.60
N SER A 94 -29.07 -32.87 29.87
CA SER A 94 -29.39 -32.03 31.03
C SER A 94 -28.23 -31.92 32.02
N TYR A 95 -28.15 -30.82 32.76
CA TYR A 95 -27.08 -30.59 33.74
C TYR A 95 -27.03 -31.68 34.83
N ASN A 96 -25.85 -32.26 35.04
CA ASN A 96 -25.54 -33.21 36.11
C ASN A 96 -24.19 -32.87 36.77
N GLU A 97 -24.17 -32.73 38.09
CA GLU A 97 -22.96 -32.39 38.85
C GLU A 97 -21.88 -33.48 38.78
N GLU A 98 -22.26 -34.76 38.66
CA GLU A 98 -21.30 -35.87 38.51
C GLU A 98 -20.52 -35.79 37.18
N VAL A 99 -21.16 -35.25 36.13
CA VAL A 99 -20.51 -34.99 34.85
C VAL A 99 -19.43 -33.93 35.04
N THR A 100 -19.72 -32.82 35.72
CA THR A 100 -18.72 -31.78 36.05
C THR A 100 -17.50 -32.35 36.80
N ILE A 101 -17.73 -33.25 37.77
CA ILE A 101 -16.64 -33.92 38.50
C ILE A 101 -15.80 -34.77 37.55
N THR A 102 -16.44 -35.52 36.66
CA THR A 102 -15.76 -36.39 35.68
C THR A 102 -14.93 -35.56 34.70
N LEU A 103 -15.49 -34.48 34.15
CA LEU A 103 -14.78 -33.55 33.27
C LEU A 103 -13.55 -32.94 33.96
N SER A 104 -13.71 -32.53 35.23
CA SER A 104 -12.61 -31.97 36.02
C SER A 104 -11.48 -32.99 36.23
N LYS A 105 -11.82 -34.25 36.49
CA LYS A 105 -10.85 -35.35 36.62
C LYS A 105 -10.10 -35.64 35.33
N LEU A 106 -10.80 -35.68 34.19
CA LEU A 106 -10.17 -35.90 32.87
C LEU A 106 -9.22 -34.75 32.51
N LEU A 107 -9.64 -33.51 32.74
CA LEU A 107 -8.78 -32.34 32.53
C LEU A 107 -7.60 -32.29 33.52
N GLN A 108 -7.77 -32.78 34.75
CA GLN A 108 -6.67 -32.87 35.71
C GLN A 108 -5.59 -33.84 35.24
N VAL A 109 -5.95 -34.99 34.66
CA VAL A 109 -4.97 -35.90 34.04
C VAL A 109 -4.22 -35.21 32.91
N CYS A 110 -4.92 -34.43 32.07
CA CYS A 110 -4.29 -33.65 30.99
C CYS A 110 -3.30 -32.61 31.55
N LEU A 111 -3.64 -31.96 32.66
CA LEU A 111 -2.73 -31.04 33.38
C LEU A 111 -1.49 -31.77 33.92
N ASP A 112 -1.67 -32.95 34.49
CA ASP A 112 -0.59 -33.74 35.04
C ASP A 112 0.38 -34.21 33.95
N VAL A 113 -0.15 -34.57 32.78
CA VAL A 113 0.67 -34.84 31.57
C VAL A 113 1.53 -33.63 31.20
N LEU A 114 0.93 -32.43 31.14
CA LEU A 114 1.66 -31.21 30.82
C LEU A 114 2.72 -30.86 31.88
N LEU A 115 2.47 -31.16 33.17
CA LEU A 115 3.46 -31.03 34.23
C LEU A 115 4.65 -31.97 34.03
N GLY A 116 4.41 -33.22 33.60
CA GLY A 116 5.47 -34.14 33.20
C GLY A 116 6.35 -33.60 32.08
N TYR A 117 5.76 -32.98 31.05
CA TYR A 117 6.54 -32.30 30.02
C TYR A 117 7.32 -31.10 30.56
N CYS A 118 6.79 -30.34 31.53
CA CYS A 118 7.55 -29.25 32.15
C CYS A 118 8.87 -29.74 32.77
N GLU A 119 8.85 -30.87 33.48
CA GLU A 119 10.07 -31.46 34.08
C GLU A 119 11.09 -31.87 33.00
N LEU A 120 10.63 -32.53 31.94
CA LEU A 120 11.47 -32.92 30.80
C LEU A 120 12.14 -31.70 30.14
N LEU A 121 11.36 -30.63 29.93
CA LEU A 121 11.86 -29.41 29.30
C LEU A 121 12.86 -28.68 30.20
N ASP A 122 12.66 -28.68 31.53
CA ASP A 122 13.59 -28.07 32.49
C ASP A 122 14.93 -28.83 32.53
N ASN A 123 14.88 -30.17 32.45
CA ASN A 123 16.08 -30.99 32.30
C ASN A 123 16.87 -30.63 31.05
N ILE A 124 16.23 -30.60 29.88
CA ILE A 124 16.88 -30.24 28.61
C ILE A 124 17.42 -28.80 28.65
N MET A 125 16.70 -27.88 29.29
CA MET A 125 17.14 -26.49 29.45
C MET A 125 18.46 -26.35 30.21
N SER A 126 18.73 -27.26 31.16
CA SER A 126 19.97 -27.26 31.95
C SER A 126 21.20 -27.71 31.15
N MET A 127 21.01 -28.37 30.01
CA MET A 127 22.07 -28.90 29.16
C MET A 127 22.75 -27.80 28.33
N GLN A 128 23.93 -28.08 27.76
CA GLN A 128 24.62 -27.12 26.88
C GLN A 128 23.99 -27.07 25.48
N SER A 129 23.95 -28.20 24.79
CA SER A 129 23.36 -28.36 23.45
C SER A 129 22.86 -29.79 23.26
N VAL A 130 21.73 -29.96 22.58
CA VAL A 130 21.08 -31.25 22.39
C VAL A 130 20.77 -31.46 20.92
N ASP A 131 21.14 -32.63 20.40
CA ASP A 131 20.73 -33.06 19.07
C ASP A 131 19.24 -33.37 19.07
N ALA A 132 18.49 -32.87 18.08
CA ALA A 132 17.08 -33.18 17.90
C ALA A 132 16.81 -34.69 17.81
N GLU A 133 17.76 -35.49 17.33
CA GLU A 133 17.62 -36.96 17.27
C GLU A 133 17.59 -37.61 18.66
N ASN A 134 18.33 -37.06 19.63
CA ASN A 134 18.37 -37.58 21.01
C ASN A 134 17.07 -37.30 21.80
N VAL A 135 16.14 -36.54 21.20
CA VAL A 135 14.84 -36.21 21.76
C VAL A 135 13.74 -36.21 20.68
N ILE A 136 13.87 -37.06 19.66
CA ILE A 136 12.92 -37.07 18.52
C ILE A 136 11.49 -37.35 18.96
N SER A 137 11.28 -38.22 19.96
CA SER A 137 9.95 -38.48 20.49
C SER A 137 9.34 -37.27 21.18
N LEU A 138 10.15 -36.42 21.83
CA LEU A 138 9.66 -35.16 22.41
C LEU A 138 9.00 -34.30 21.35
N HIS A 139 9.68 -34.07 20.23
CA HIS A 139 9.17 -33.26 19.12
C HIS A 139 7.85 -33.83 18.57
N ARG A 140 7.80 -35.15 18.36
CA ARG A 140 6.66 -35.86 17.78
C ARG A 140 5.46 -36.01 18.72
N THR A 141 5.61 -35.78 20.02
CA THR A 141 4.50 -35.89 20.98
C THR A 141 4.06 -34.56 21.57
N ILE A 142 4.99 -33.67 21.94
CA ILE A 142 4.65 -32.41 22.60
C ILE A 142 3.86 -31.48 21.68
N LEU A 143 4.21 -31.42 20.39
CA LEU A 143 3.57 -30.54 19.43
C LEU A 143 2.12 -30.96 19.13
N PRO A 144 1.81 -32.24 18.86
CA PRO A 144 0.42 -32.71 18.79
C PRO A 144 -0.39 -32.47 20.07
N ILE A 145 0.21 -32.70 21.25
CA ILE A 145 -0.45 -32.46 22.55
C ILE A 145 -0.82 -30.98 22.68
N LEU A 146 0.13 -30.07 22.43
CA LEU A 146 -0.11 -28.63 22.49
C LEU A 146 -1.17 -28.21 21.47
N HIS A 147 -1.11 -28.73 20.25
CA HIS A 147 -2.11 -28.48 19.22
C HIS A 147 -3.51 -28.89 19.67
N LYS A 148 -3.67 -30.12 20.19
CA LYS A 148 -4.95 -30.63 20.71
C LYS A 148 -5.44 -29.83 21.92
N ALA A 149 -4.52 -29.46 22.83
CA ALA A 149 -4.82 -28.65 24.01
C ALA A 149 -5.38 -27.27 23.63
N PHE A 150 -4.69 -26.53 22.76
CA PHE A 150 -5.15 -25.20 22.33
C PHE A 150 -6.44 -25.28 21.51
N ASN A 151 -6.61 -26.31 20.66
CA ASN A 151 -7.85 -26.50 19.92
C ASN A 151 -9.04 -26.79 20.85
N HIS A 152 -8.81 -27.58 21.92
CA HIS A 152 -9.82 -27.82 22.94
C HIS A 152 -10.19 -26.52 23.67
N CYS A 153 -9.19 -25.74 24.10
CA CYS A 153 -9.43 -24.44 24.73
C CYS A 153 -10.21 -23.48 23.83
N LYS A 154 -9.85 -23.39 22.54
CA LYS A 154 -10.52 -22.53 21.54
C LYS A 154 -12.01 -22.83 21.43
N ASN A 155 -12.37 -24.11 21.43
CA ASN A 155 -13.75 -24.54 21.24
C ASN A 155 -14.51 -24.77 22.56
N SER A 156 -13.86 -24.54 23.72
CA SER A 156 -14.37 -24.95 25.03
C SER A 156 -15.72 -24.32 25.40
N GLU A 157 -15.96 -23.05 25.04
CA GLU A 157 -17.26 -22.41 25.31
C GLU A 157 -18.42 -23.14 24.60
N ASN A 158 -18.19 -23.55 23.35
CA ASN A 158 -19.17 -24.28 22.55
C ASN A 158 -19.31 -25.74 23.00
N ILE A 159 -18.20 -26.42 23.26
CA ILE A 159 -18.17 -27.84 23.60
C ILE A 159 -18.79 -28.09 24.98
N TYR A 160 -18.49 -27.24 25.96
CA TYR A 160 -18.97 -27.45 27.34
C TYR A 160 -20.40 -26.94 27.54
N GLY A 161 -20.83 -25.92 26.79
CA GLY A 161 -22.18 -25.36 26.86
C GLY A 161 -22.62 -25.08 28.31
N LEU A 162 -23.65 -25.79 28.76
CA LEU A 162 -24.19 -25.68 30.13
C LEU A 162 -23.23 -26.05 31.26
N TYR A 163 -22.12 -26.75 30.96
CA TYR A 163 -21.05 -27.08 31.91
C TYR A 163 -19.90 -26.08 31.93
N PHE A 164 -19.89 -25.11 31.00
CA PHE A 164 -18.75 -24.21 30.81
C PHE A 164 -18.46 -23.41 32.08
N ALA A 165 -19.47 -22.77 32.67
CA ALA A 165 -19.33 -21.94 33.85
C ALA A 165 -18.65 -22.67 35.03
N ASN A 166 -18.98 -23.94 35.24
CA ASN A 166 -18.44 -24.76 36.32
C ASN A 166 -17.05 -25.33 35.99
N SER A 167 -16.70 -25.41 34.70
CA SER A 167 -15.42 -25.93 34.22
C SER A 167 -14.38 -24.83 33.92
N THR A 168 -14.77 -23.55 33.96
CA THR A 168 -13.90 -22.41 33.64
C THR A 168 -12.59 -22.40 34.41
N THR A 169 -12.61 -22.75 35.71
CA THR A 169 -11.40 -22.73 36.56
C THR A 169 -10.35 -23.73 36.08
N ILE A 170 -10.76 -24.99 35.84
CA ILE A 170 -9.87 -26.06 35.39
C ILE A 170 -9.43 -25.82 33.93
N LEU A 171 -10.32 -25.32 33.06
CA LEU A 171 -10.00 -24.92 31.68
C LEU A 171 -8.97 -23.78 31.64
N THR A 172 -9.09 -22.80 32.53
CA THR A 172 -8.13 -21.69 32.64
C THR A 172 -6.77 -22.21 33.10
N ALA A 173 -6.74 -23.14 34.06
CA ALA A 173 -5.49 -23.79 34.48
C ALA A 173 -4.87 -24.58 33.33
N PHE A 174 -5.69 -25.31 32.56
CA PHE A 174 -5.28 -26.09 31.40
C PHE A 174 -4.66 -25.23 30.30
N PHE A 175 -5.29 -24.11 29.95
CA PHE A 175 -4.74 -23.14 29.00
C PHE A 175 -3.40 -22.57 29.48
N LYS A 176 -3.33 -22.11 30.74
CA LYS A 176 -2.10 -21.52 31.32
C LYS A 176 -0.95 -22.51 31.32
N LYS A 177 -1.21 -23.77 31.68
CA LYS A 177 -0.18 -24.82 31.72
C LYS A 177 0.27 -25.20 30.31
N SER A 178 -0.65 -25.32 29.36
CA SER A 178 -0.33 -25.55 27.94
C SER A 178 0.55 -24.43 27.38
N TYR A 179 0.25 -23.18 27.74
CA TYR A 179 1.08 -22.03 27.37
C TYR A 179 2.48 -22.06 27.98
N GLU A 180 2.60 -22.42 29.26
CA GLU A 180 3.89 -22.57 29.94
C GLU A 180 4.76 -23.62 29.25
N VAL A 181 4.21 -24.81 28.98
CA VAL A 181 4.89 -25.90 28.26
C VAL A 181 5.33 -25.43 26.88
N LYS A 182 4.44 -24.79 26.11
CA LYS A 182 4.76 -24.20 24.80
C LYS A 182 5.94 -23.23 24.89
N SER A 183 5.91 -22.31 25.85
CA SER A 183 6.94 -21.28 26.04
C SER A 183 8.30 -21.90 26.38
N LYS A 184 8.33 -22.89 27.29
CA LYS A 184 9.55 -23.64 27.61
C LYS A 184 10.08 -24.40 26.40
N TYR A 185 9.21 -25.08 25.66
CA TYR A 185 9.58 -25.82 24.46
C TYR A 185 10.16 -24.91 23.36
N TYR A 186 9.53 -23.77 23.10
CA TYR A 186 10.04 -22.79 22.14
C TYR A 186 11.40 -22.23 22.55
N LYS A 187 11.61 -22.01 23.86
CA LYS A 187 12.89 -21.55 24.36
C LYS A 187 14.00 -22.60 24.17
N ILE A 188 13.75 -23.89 24.43
CA ILE A 188 14.76 -24.93 24.16
C ILE A 188 15.04 -25.10 22.67
N LEU A 189 14.03 -24.95 21.80
CA LEU A 189 14.23 -24.98 20.35
C LEU A 189 15.16 -23.86 19.86
N GLU A 190 15.07 -22.68 20.48
CA GLU A 190 15.92 -21.54 20.14
C GLU A 190 17.34 -21.69 20.67
N ASP A 191 17.48 -22.15 21.92
CA ASP A 191 18.73 -22.00 22.70
C ASP A 191 19.54 -23.29 22.82
N LYS A 192 18.90 -24.48 22.73
CA LYS A 192 19.51 -25.77 23.10
C LYS A 192 19.51 -26.79 21.98
N ILE A 193 18.41 -26.88 21.22
CA ILE A 193 18.24 -27.91 20.20
C ILE A 193 18.89 -27.49 18.87
N TYR A 194 19.61 -28.41 18.26
CA TYR A 194 20.09 -28.29 16.89
C TYR A 194 19.65 -29.49 16.04
N PHE A 195 19.47 -29.26 14.75
CA PHE A 195 19.05 -30.25 13.77
C PHE A 195 20.23 -30.52 12.84
N GLN A 196 20.55 -31.79 12.62
CA GLN A 196 21.53 -32.22 11.64
C GLN A 196 20.92 -32.21 10.23
N ALA A 197 20.55 -31.03 9.73
CA ALA A 197 19.78 -30.83 8.49
C ALA A 197 20.50 -31.32 7.20
N THR A 198 21.68 -31.91 7.31
CA THR A 198 22.34 -32.69 6.24
C THR A 198 21.68 -34.06 6.02
N TYR A 199 21.05 -34.61 7.05
CA TYR A 199 20.31 -35.88 6.97
C TYR A 199 18.83 -35.61 6.72
N GLU A 200 18.23 -36.39 5.82
CA GLU A 200 16.85 -36.16 5.36
C GLU A 200 15.82 -36.34 6.48
N ASP A 201 16.03 -37.30 7.38
CA ASP A 201 15.13 -37.55 8.51
C ASP A 201 15.13 -36.35 9.49
N SER A 202 16.30 -35.79 9.77
CA SER A 202 16.45 -34.60 10.63
C SER A 202 15.84 -33.35 9.98
N LEU A 203 15.96 -33.21 8.65
CA LEU A 203 15.33 -32.13 7.89
C LEU A 203 13.79 -32.26 7.88
N THR A 204 13.29 -33.48 7.72
CA THR A 204 11.85 -33.80 7.77
C THR A 204 11.28 -33.45 9.14
N LEU A 205 11.98 -33.83 10.21
CA LEU A 205 11.61 -33.46 11.58
C LEU A 205 11.57 -31.94 11.78
N LEU A 206 12.55 -31.20 11.25
CA LEU A 206 12.57 -29.73 11.32
C LEU A 206 11.36 -29.12 10.59
N LEU A 207 10.99 -29.64 9.42
CA LEU A 207 9.82 -29.20 8.67
C LEU A 207 8.52 -29.47 9.45
N GLU A 208 8.36 -30.66 10.01
CA GLU A 208 7.23 -31.01 10.89
C GLU A 208 7.13 -30.05 12.08
N VAL A 209 8.26 -29.75 12.74
CA VAL A 209 8.30 -28.80 13.86
C VAL A 209 7.86 -27.40 13.42
N LEU A 210 8.33 -26.90 12.28
CA LEU A 210 7.94 -25.59 11.76
C LEU A 210 6.45 -25.52 11.38
N GLU A 211 5.91 -26.59 10.79
CA GLU A 211 4.49 -26.70 10.44
C GLU A 211 3.62 -26.68 11.70
N TYR A 212 3.96 -27.45 12.73
CA TYR A 212 3.24 -27.43 14.00
C TYR A 212 3.32 -26.08 14.72
N ILE A 213 4.48 -25.41 14.71
CA ILE A 213 4.60 -24.05 15.27
C ILE A 213 3.62 -23.11 14.56
N CYS A 214 3.51 -23.21 13.24
CA CYS A 214 2.58 -22.41 12.45
C CYS A 214 1.11 -22.75 12.78
N SER A 215 0.75 -24.03 12.82
CA SER A 215 -0.61 -24.48 13.15
C SER A 215 -1.04 -24.08 14.57
N ILE A 216 -0.14 -24.22 15.54
CA ILE A 216 -0.39 -23.75 16.93
C ILE A 216 -0.58 -22.24 16.95
N ALA A 217 0.21 -21.47 16.19
CA ALA A 217 0.06 -20.01 16.13
C ALA A 217 -1.30 -19.59 15.56
N GLU A 218 -1.80 -20.32 14.56
CA GLU A 218 -3.13 -20.13 13.96
C GLU A 218 -4.26 -20.41 14.96
N ILE A 219 -4.16 -21.45 15.78
CA ILE A 219 -5.19 -21.72 16.80
C ILE A 219 -5.13 -20.67 17.91
N VAL A 220 -3.93 -20.37 18.41
CA VAL A 220 -3.75 -19.51 19.60
C VAL A 220 -4.14 -18.06 19.31
N ILE A 221 -4.12 -17.61 18.06
CA ILE A 221 -4.45 -16.21 17.77
C ILE A 221 -5.89 -15.84 18.14
N GLU A 222 -6.82 -16.77 17.96
CA GLU A 222 -8.23 -16.58 18.30
C GLU A 222 -8.46 -16.61 19.81
N LEU A 223 -7.53 -17.20 20.56
CA LEU A 223 -7.54 -17.25 22.03
C LEU A 223 -6.88 -16.01 22.64
N ASP A 224 -5.63 -15.75 22.27
CA ASP A 224 -4.85 -14.60 22.72
C ASP A 224 -3.78 -14.23 21.69
N VAL A 225 -4.00 -13.10 21.00
CA VAL A 225 -3.10 -12.55 19.99
C VAL A 225 -1.66 -12.41 20.52
N LYS A 226 -1.49 -12.02 21.79
CA LYS A 226 -0.17 -11.84 22.39
C LYS A 226 0.58 -13.18 22.49
N SER A 227 -0.10 -14.21 22.99
CA SER A 227 0.43 -15.56 23.09
C SER A 227 0.73 -16.20 21.73
N SER A 228 -0.04 -15.87 20.68
CA SER A 228 0.21 -16.36 19.32
C SER A 228 1.52 -15.80 18.76
N VAL A 229 1.80 -14.52 19.01
CA VAL A 229 2.98 -13.80 18.49
C VAL A 229 4.29 -14.43 18.93
N ASP A 230 4.33 -15.01 20.12
CA ASP A 230 5.53 -15.68 20.65
C ASP A 230 5.94 -16.93 19.85
N SER A 231 5.05 -17.47 19.00
CA SER A 231 5.34 -18.59 18.10
C SER A 231 6.19 -18.19 16.89
N TRP A 232 6.14 -16.92 16.47
CA TRP A 232 6.86 -16.47 15.28
C TRP A 232 8.35 -16.23 15.52
N ARG A 233 8.76 -16.07 16.79
CA ARG A 233 10.17 -15.94 17.16
C ARG A 233 10.97 -17.23 16.90
N PRO A 234 10.60 -18.40 17.44
CA PRO A 234 11.31 -19.64 17.15
C PRO A 234 11.20 -20.01 15.68
N PHE A 235 10.01 -19.83 15.07
CA PHE A 235 9.81 -20.06 13.64
C PHE A 235 10.82 -19.28 12.80
N GLY A 236 10.89 -17.95 12.97
CA GLY A 236 11.80 -17.10 12.21
C GLY A 236 13.27 -17.41 12.46
N LYS A 237 13.65 -17.74 13.72
CA LYS A 237 15.02 -18.14 14.07
C LYS A 237 15.43 -19.45 13.38
N LEU A 238 14.59 -20.48 13.45
CA LEU A 238 14.86 -21.79 12.84
C LEU A 238 14.88 -21.69 11.32
N ALA A 239 13.88 -21.03 10.73
CA ALA A 239 13.80 -20.82 9.28
C ALA A 239 15.03 -20.07 8.75
N HIS A 240 15.58 -19.12 9.51
CA HIS A 240 16.80 -18.42 9.15
C HIS A 240 18.06 -19.27 9.36
N LYS A 241 18.16 -19.96 10.51
CA LYS A 241 19.31 -20.81 10.87
C LYS A 241 19.57 -21.93 9.84
N TYR A 242 18.50 -22.54 9.32
CA TYR A 242 18.59 -23.66 8.38
C TYR A 242 18.16 -23.28 6.95
N VAL A 243 18.24 -22.00 6.59
CA VAL A 243 17.77 -21.48 5.30
C VAL A 243 18.34 -22.23 4.09
N ASN A 244 19.61 -22.64 4.13
CA ASN A 244 20.26 -23.35 3.02
C ASN A 244 19.66 -24.75 2.77
N ASN A 245 19.06 -25.35 3.80
CA ASN A 245 18.43 -26.67 3.73
C ASN A 245 16.92 -26.56 3.46
N LEU A 246 16.31 -25.42 3.80
CA LEU A 246 14.86 -25.21 3.77
C LEU A 246 14.32 -24.46 2.55
N ARG A 247 15.15 -23.70 1.81
CA ARG A 247 14.71 -22.78 0.74
C ARG A 247 13.71 -23.37 -0.27
N ASP A 248 13.95 -24.61 -0.70
CA ASP A 248 13.12 -25.29 -1.71
C ASP A 248 11.97 -26.13 -1.12
N ARG A 249 11.82 -26.14 0.21
CA ARG A 249 10.92 -27.07 0.91
C ARG A 249 9.97 -26.40 1.90
N LEU A 250 10.35 -25.27 2.49
CA LEU A 250 9.52 -24.58 3.46
C LEU A 250 8.46 -23.73 2.74
N CYS A 251 7.19 -24.09 2.89
CA CYS A 251 6.08 -23.26 2.43
C CYS A 251 5.89 -22.04 3.33
N LEU A 252 6.26 -20.86 2.82
CA LEU A 252 6.13 -19.59 3.57
C LEU A 252 4.77 -18.91 3.41
N LYS A 253 3.90 -19.38 2.51
CA LYS A 253 2.62 -18.75 2.20
C LYS A 253 1.72 -18.65 3.43
N THR A 254 1.52 -19.77 4.14
CA THR A 254 0.68 -19.84 5.35
C THR A 254 1.19 -18.95 6.47
N PRO A 255 2.46 -19.04 6.93
CA PRO A 255 2.95 -18.20 8.01
C PRO A 255 2.94 -16.71 7.67
N ILE A 256 3.29 -16.32 6.43
CA ILE A 256 3.21 -14.92 6.00
C ILE A 256 1.76 -14.43 5.96
N SER A 257 0.82 -15.27 5.52
CA SER A 257 -0.61 -14.94 5.49
C SER A 257 -1.18 -14.70 6.87
N LEU A 258 -0.85 -15.57 7.83
CA LEU A 258 -1.27 -15.41 9.23
C LEU A 258 -0.70 -14.11 9.81
N MET A 259 0.62 -13.91 9.75
CA MET A 259 1.24 -12.68 10.27
C MET A 259 0.71 -11.40 9.58
N GLY A 260 0.48 -11.45 8.26
CA GLY A 260 -0.09 -10.35 7.49
C GLY A 260 -1.54 -10.04 7.89
N GLY A 261 -2.36 -11.07 8.11
CA GLY A 261 -3.72 -10.96 8.64
C GLY A 261 -3.75 -10.28 10.01
N ASN A 262 -2.83 -10.64 10.90
CA ASN A 262 -2.72 -10.05 12.25
C ASN A 262 -2.35 -8.57 12.18
N ILE A 263 -1.43 -8.22 11.28
CA ILE A 263 -1.06 -6.83 11.02
C ILE A 263 -2.29 -6.05 10.56
N ASN A 264 -3.08 -6.60 9.64
CA ASN A 264 -4.31 -5.97 9.16
C ASN A 264 -5.34 -5.79 10.30
N GLN A 265 -5.54 -6.80 11.14
CA GLN A 265 -6.43 -6.70 12.30
C GLN A 265 -5.96 -5.63 13.30
N ILE A 266 -4.67 -5.56 13.59
CA ILE A 266 -4.09 -4.52 14.46
C ILE A 266 -4.34 -3.13 13.87
N VAL A 267 -4.15 -2.97 12.57
CA VAL A 267 -4.42 -1.71 11.86
C VAL A 267 -5.89 -1.33 11.96
N ILE A 268 -6.81 -2.27 11.68
CA ILE A 268 -8.25 -2.05 11.81
C ILE A 268 -8.63 -1.66 13.25
N LEU A 269 -8.11 -2.37 14.24
CA LEU A 269 -8.38 -2.11 15.66
C LEU A 269 -7.92 -0.70 16.07
N VAL A 270 -6.73 -0.28 15.64
CA VAL A 270 -6.16 1.04 15.98
C VAL A 270 -6.88 2.17 15.24
N CYS A 271 -7.33 1.95 14.00
CA CYS A 271 -7.91 2.98 13.14
C CYS A 271 -9.45 3.10 13.23
N LYS A 272 -10.16 2.00 13.52
CA LYS A 272 -11.62 1.90 13.33
C LYS A 272 -12.40 1.42 14.57
N SER A 273 -11.76 1.28 15.72
CA SER A 273 -12.46 0.85 16.95
C SER A 273 -13.49 1.88 17.41
N GLU A 274 -14.72 1.43 17.70
CA GLU A 274 -15.82 2.26 18.22
C GLU A 274 -15.46 2.88 19.58
N ALA A 275 -14.66 2.18 20.38
CA ALA A 275 -14.03 2.69 21.58
C ALA A 275 -12.54 2.92 21.30
N PRO A 276 -12.02 4.15 21.32
CA PRO A 276 -10.61 4.40 21.09
C PRO A 276 -9.77 3.69 22.15
N LEU A 277 -8.76 2.96 21.70
CA LEU A 277 -7.78 2.32 22.59
C LEU A 277 -7.06 3.40 23.42
N ASP A 278 -6.78 3.09 24.68
CA ASP A 278 -5.88 3.92 25.47
C ASP A 278 -4.46 3.90 24.85
N ASP A 279 -3.64 4.90 25.21
CA ASP A 279 -2.30 5.06 24.63
C ASP A 279 -1.38 3.85 24.90
N LYS A 280 -1.59 3.15 26.02
CA LYS A 280 -0.77 2.02 26.46
C LYS A 280 -1.06 0.79 25.63
N ASP A 281 -2.33 0.45 25.44
CA ASP A 281 -2.78 -0.68 24.64
C ASP A 281 -2.55 -0.42 23.15
N ARG A 282 -2.79 0.81 22.66
CA ARG A 282 -2.42 1.19 21.29
C ARG A 282 -0.93 0.94 21.03
N THR A 283 -0.06 1.46 21.90
CA THR A 283 1.40 1.25 21.78
C THR A 283 1.77 -0.24 21.83
N LYS A 284 1.10 -1.02 22.69
CA LYS A 284 1.32 -2.45 22.81
C LYS A 284 0.97 -3.19 21.52
N TYR A 285 -0.20 -2.97 20.94
CA TYR A 285 -0.61 -3.61 19.67
C TYR A 285 0.28 -3.20 18.50
N LEU A 286 0.65 -1.92 18.41
CA LEU A 286 1.56 -1.46 17.35
C LEU A 286 2.96 -2.07 17.46
N LYS A 287 3.48 -2.28 18.68
CA LYS A 287 4.74 -3.01 18.89
C LYS A 287 4.65 -4.47 18.44
N ILE A 288 3.49 -5.11 18.68
CA ILE A 288 3.22 -6.46 18.19
C ILE A 288 3.23 -6.49 16.65
N GLY A 289 2.47 -5.61 16.00
CA GLY A 289 2.44 -5.52 14.53
C GLY A 289 3.83 -5.24 13.93
N SER A 290 4.61 -4.36 14.57
CA SER A 290 5.99 -4.06 14.17
C SER A 290 6.91 -5.28 14.29
N PHE A 291 6.74 -6.10 15.34
CA PHE A 291 7.50 -7.35 15.48
C PHE A 291 7.15 -8.34 14.37
N LEU A 292 5.86 -8.55 14.09
CA LEU A 292 5.41 -9.45 13.02
C LEU A 292 5.96 -9.01 11.65
N LEU A 293 5.88 -7.71 11.34
CA LEU A 293 6.41 -7.15 10.10
C LEU A 293 7.91 -7.38 9.98
N LYS A 294 8.68 -7.24 11.06
CA LYS A 294 10.12 -7.53 11.07
C LYS A 294 10.41 -9.01 10.81
N VAL A 295 9.59 -9.93 11.32
CA VAL A 295 9.74 -11.36 11.02
C VAL A 295 9.49 -11.61 9.54
N ILE A 296 8.42 -11.06 8.96
CA ILE A 296 8.12 -11.16 7.51
C ILE A 296 9.29 -10.62 6.68
N ILE A 297 9.80 -9.42 6.98
CA ILE A 297 10.93 -8.81 6.25
C ILE A 297 12.16 -9.73 6.27
N LYS A 298 12.51 -10.29 7.43
CA LYS A 298 13.65 -11.21 7.56
C LYS A 298 13.44 -12.52 6.81
N LEU A 299 12.21 -13.04 6.75
CA LEU A 299 11.89 -14.22 5.95
C LEU A 299 12.04 -13.90 4.46
N CYS A 300 11.49 -12.77 3.99
CA CYS A 300 11.64 -12.35 2.59
C CYS A 300 13.10 -12.13 2.20
N GLU A 301 13.92 -11.57 3.09
CA GLU A 301 15.36 -11.43 2.89
C GLU A 301 16.07 -12.78 2.77
N ALA A 302 15.79 -13.72 3.68
CA ALA A 302 16.48 -15.01 3.75
C ALA A 302 16.10 -15.96 2.60
N TYR A 303 14.83 -15.92 2.17
CA TYR A 303 14.22 -16.78 1.15
C TYR A 303 14.03 -16.07 -0.19
N LYS A 304 14.83 -15.03 -0.47
CA LYS A 304 14.80 -14.32 -1.76
C LYS A 304 14.84 -15.31 -2.94
N ASN A 305 13.97 -15.10 -3.92
CA ASN A 305 13.72 -15.96 -5.09
C ASN A 305 12.96 -17.27 -4.81
N TYR A 306 12.50 -17.50 -3.58
CA TYR A 306 11.67 -18.64 -3.17
C TYR A 306 10.33 -18.18 -2.57
N LEU A 307 9.85 -17.01 -2.97
CA LEU A 307 8.63 -16.39 -2.44
C LEU A 307 7.47 -16.38 -3.44
N ALA A 308 7.59 -17.12 -4.55
CA ALA A 308 6.62 -17.04 -5.66
C ALA A 308 5.17 -17.23 -5.18
N ASP A 309 4.91 -18.22 -4.30
CA ASP A 309 3.58 -18.50 -3.76
C ASP A 309 3.07 -17.47 -2.73
N CYS A 310 3.93 -16.54 -2.30
CA CYS A 310 3.64 -15.51 -1.32
C CYS A 310 3.31 -14.15 -1.95
N GLY A 311 3.50 -13.97 -3.26
CA GLY A 311 3.38 -12.68 -3.94
C GLY A 311 2.06 -11.95 -3.68
N GLU A 312 0.92 -12.64 -3.80
CA GLU A 312 -0.40 -12.04 -3.56
C GLU A 312 -0.59 -11.63 -2.10
N THR A 313 -0.17 -12.49 -1.16
CA THR A 313 -0.25 -12.21 0.28
C THR A 313 0.60 -11.00 0.67
N LEU A 314 1.81 -10.90 0.11
CA LEU A 314 2.74 -9.80 0.37
C LEU A 314 2.27 -8.49 -0.27
N LEU A 315 1.68 -8.55 -1.47
CA LEU A 315 1.06 -7.38 -2.08
C LEU A 315 -0.11 -6.87 -1.23
N ARG A 316 -1.01 -7.75 -0.76
CA ARG A 316 -2.10 -7.38 0.15
C ARG A 316 -1.57 -6.71 1.42
N LEU A 317 -0.50 -7.24 2.02
CA LEU A 317 0.14 -6.62 3.17
C LEU A 317 0.66 -5.21 2.85
N LEU A 318 1.31 -5.01 1.70
CA LEU A 318 1.77 -3.69 1.27
C LEU A 318 0.59 -2.72 1.08
N LEU A 319 -0.50 -3.18 0.45
CA LEU A 319 -1.72 -2.38 0.30
C LEU A 319 -2.29 -1.95 1.66
N VAL A 320 -2.28 -2.83 2.67
CA VAL A 320 -2.68 -2.45 4.04
C VAL A 320 -1.74 -1.40 4.65
N LEU A 321 -0.42 -1.59 4.54
CA LEU A 321 0.58 -0.69 5.11
C LEU A 321 0.59 0.70 4.46
N TYR A 322 0.30 0.77 3.16
CA TYR A 322 0.19 2.04 2.42
C TYR A 322 -1.23 2.61 2.43
N GLY A 323 -2.26 1.80 2.56
CA GLY A 323 -3.65 2.23 2.41
C GLY A 323 -4.18 3.06 3.55
N GLU A 324 -3.66 2.86 4.76
CA GLU A 324 -3.96 3.78 5.84
C GLU A 324 -3.39 5.18 5.57
N ARG A 325 -2.40 5.34 4.66
CA ARG A 325 -1.88 6.65 4.23
C ARG A 325 -2.95 7.59 3.68
N HIS A 326 -4.06 7.06 3.21
CA HIS A 326 -5.22 7.84 2.77
C HIS A 326 -5.91 8.61 3.92
N LEU A 327 -5.79 8.14 5.17
CA LEU A 327 -6.30 8.86 6.35
C LEU A 327 -5.37 9.99 6.82
N PHE A 328 -4.17 10.14 6.23
CA PHE A 328 -3.15 11.13 6.59
C PHE A 328 -3.40 12.50 5.93
N VAL A 329 -4.58 12.66 5.34
CA VAL A 329 -4.97 13.85 4.61
C VAL A 329 -5.48 14.91 5.59
N GLU A 330 -4.61 15.87 5.94
CA GLU A 330 -5.03 17.10 6.61
C GLU A 330 -5.92 17.92 5.66
N VAL A 331 -7.25 17.84 5.83
CA VAL A 331 -8.17 18.81 5.22
C VAL A 331 -8.00 20.14 5.94
N LYS A 332 -6.99 20.92 5.56
CA LYS A 332 -6.96 22.35 5.90
C LYS A 332 -7.89 23.06 4.94
N THR A 333 -9.04 23.46 5.46
CA THR A 333 -10.07 24.28 4.78
C THR A 333 -9.54 25.60 4.18
N GLY A 334 -8.28 25.98 4.46
CA GLY A 334 -7.56 27.10 3.87
C GLY A 334 -6.91 26.85 2.50
N GLY A 335 -6.76 25.60 2.05
CA GLY A 335 -6.12 25.27 0.76
C GLY A 335 -6.90 25.71 -0.49
N LYS A 336 -8.18 26.03 -0.33
CA LYS A 336 -9.08 26.49 -1.40
C LYS A 336 -8.52 27.70 -2.16
N ARG A 337 -7.83 28.63 -1.49
CA ARG A 337 -7.25 29.82 -2.15
C ARG A 337 -5.98 29.49 -2.92
N ASN A 338 -5.07 28.70 -2.36
CA ASN A 338 -3.76 28.47 -2.99
C ASN A 338 -3.84 27.60 -4.26
N PHE A 339 -4.75 26.62 -4.33
CA PHE A 339 -4.98 25.86 -5.58
C PHE A 339 -5.73 26.70 -6.60
N ILE A 340 -6.79 27.39 -6.20
CA ILE A 340 -7.52 28.31 -7.08
C ILE A 340 -6.58 29.42 -7.57
N ASP A 341 -5.59 29.86 -6.79
CA ASP A 341 -4.58 30.85 -7.17
C ASP A 341 -3.48 30.24 -8.08
N SER A 342 -3.16 28.95 -7.92
CA SER A 342 -2.22 28.23 -8.81
C SER A 342 -2.88 27.88 -10.16
N VAL A 343 -4.16 27.49 -10.12
CA VAL A 343 -5.04 27.30 -11.27
C VAL A 343 -5.36 28.65 -11.91
N ARG A 344 -5.59 29.72 -11.14
CA ARG A 344 -5.69 31.11 -11.66
C ARG A 344 -4.40 31.57 -12.29
N ARG A 345 -3.22 31.18 -11.80
CA ARG A 345 -1.92 31.43 -12.45
C ARG A 345 -1.74 30.63 -13.74
N TRP A 346 -2.34 29.44 -13.81
CA TRP A 346 -2.38 28.58 -15.00
C TRP A 346 -3.40 29.05 -16.05
N ILE A 347 -4.54 29.54 -15.59
CA ILE A 347 -5.71 29.96 -16.37
C ILE A 347 -5.81 31.48 -16.35
N THR A 348 -4.74 32.22 -16.03
CA THR A 348 -4.79 33.68 -16.09
C THR A 348 -5.08 34.03 -17.55
N VAL A 349 -6.32 34.47 -17.78
CA VAL A 349 -6.89 35.12 -18.96
C VAL A 349 -7.64 34.27 -19.99
N ARG A 350 -7.51 32.94 -20.15
CA ARG A 350 -7.88 32.31 -21.45
C ARG A 350 -9.18 31.51 -21.61
N CYS A 351 -9.89 31.06 -20.55
CA CYS A 351 -11.25 30.50 -20.69
C CYS A 351 -12.04 30.48 -19.36
N SER A 352 -13.00 31.39 -19.18
CA SER A 352 -13.83 31.52 -17.96
C SER A 352 -14.69 30.29 -17.63
N PHE A 353 -14.97 29.45 -18.63
CA PHE A 353 -15.72 28.20 -18.48
C PHE A 353 -14.93 27.14 -17.70
N VAL A 354 -13.61 27.04 -17.89
CA VAL A 354 -12.77 26.02 -17.23
C VAL A 354 -12.55 26.35 -15.75
N GLU A 355 -12.36 27.64 -15.40
CA GLU A 355 -12.29 28.08 -14.00
C GLU A 355 -13.60 27.78 -13.24
N SER A 356 -14.74 27.99 -13.89
CA SER A 356 -16.07 27.75 -13.31
C SER A 356 -16.35 26.26 -13.11
N LEU A 357 -15.97 25.42 -14.08
CA LEU A 357 -16.10 23.95 -14.00
C LEU A 357 -15.19 23.35 -12.91
N PHE A 358 -13.93 23.79 -12.83
CA PHE A 358 -12.99 23.36 -11.79
C PHE A 358 -13.44 23.77 -10.39
N SER A 359 -13.94 25.01 -10.25
CA SER A 359 -14.50 25.50 -8.99
C SER A 359 -15.73 24.68 -8.55
N LEU A 360 -16.55 24.22 -9.49
CA LEU A 360 -17.71 23.34 -9.23
C LEU A 360 -17.30 21.92 -8.80
N ILE A 361 -16.27 21.35 -9.45
CA ILE A 361 -15.73 20.02 -9.13
C ILE A 361 -15.11 20.00 -7.73
N LEU A 362 -14.35 21.04 -7.38
CA LEU A 362 -13.74 21.21 -6.05
C LEU A 362 -14.76 21.51 -4.95
N TYR A 363 -15.83 22.25 -5.26
CA TYR A 363 -16.89 22.56 -4.30
C TYR A 363 -17.69 21.31 -3.89
N LYS A 364 -17.93 20.37 -4.81
CA LYS A 364 -18.80 19.21 -4.59
C LYS A 364 -18.20 18.09 -3.73
N ARG A 365 -16.87 18.00 -3.60
CA ARG A 365 -16.18 16.86 -2.92
C ARG A 365 -15.50 17.19 -1.59
N SER A 366 -15.50 18.46 -1.15
CA SER A 366 -14.97 18.96 0.13
C SER A 366 -15.67 18.41 1.41
N LEU A 367 -16.49 17.35 1.34
CA LEU A 367 -17.43 16.97 2.39
C LEU A 367 -17.29 15.54 2.94
N LYS A 368 -16.27 14.76 2.56
CA LYS A 368 -16.12 13.40 3.11
C LYS A 368 -14.69 13.07 3.51
N GLY A 369 -14.42 13.18 4.81
CA GLY A 369 -13.24 12.62 5.45
C GLY A 369 -13.44 12.63 6.96
N THR A 370 -13.61 11.47 7.56
CA THR A 370 -13.50 11.31 9.02
C THR A 370 -12.04 11.45 9.41
N LYS A 371 -11.72 12.48 10.19
CA LYS A 371 -10.37 12.80 10.63
C LYS A 371 -9.89 11.74 11.63
N LEU A 372 -8.81 11.03 11.33
CA LEU A 372 -8.10 10.21 12.31
C LEU A 372 -7.20 11.12 13.17
N ASP A 373 -7.02 10.77 14.44
CA ASP A 373 -6.22 11.58 15.37
C ASP A 373 -4.72 11.56 15.00
N GLN A 374 -4.06 12.72 15.06
CA GLN A 374 -2.67 12.91 14.65
C GLN A 374 -1.69 12.05 15.46
N SER A 375 -2.01 11.78 16.73
CA SER A 375 -1.21 10.89 17.59
C SER A 375 -1.18 9.47 17.02
N VAL A 376 -2.35 8.95 16.64
CA VAL A 376 -2.51 7.62 16.01
C VAL A 376 -1.74 7.54 14.69
N MET A 377 -1.77 8.61 13.90
CA MET A 377 -1.03 8.69 12.63
C MET A 377 0.48 8.55 12.83
N ASN A 378 1.02 9.31 13.78
CA ASN A 378 2.46 9.30 14.07
C ASN A 378 2.90 7.92 14.58
N ASP A 379 2.09 7.28 15.43
CA ASP A 379 2.36 5.94 15.94
C ASP A 379 2.33 4.89 14.81
N LEU A 380 1.33 4.92 13.92
CA LEU A 380 1.27 4.02 12.76
C LEU A 380 2.48 4.20 11.84
N GLN A 381 2.87 5.44 11.58
CA GLN A 381 4.04 5.71 10.75
C GLN A 381 5.32 5.14 11.38
N ARG A 382 5.49 5.34 12.69
CA ARG A 382 6.67 4.93 13.46
C ARG A 382 6.80 3.42 13.59
N TYR A 383 5.71 2.70 13.85
CA TYR A 383 5.76 1.27 14.17
C TYR A 383 5.47 0.35 12.99
N MET A 384 4.58 0.76 12.07
CA MET A 384 4.06 -0.10 11.00
C MET A 384 4.61 0.29 9.63
N THR A 385 4.32 1.50 9.15
CA THR A 385 4.58 1.82 7.72
C THR A 385 6.07 1.96 7.38
N ILE A 386 6.94 2.14 8.38
CA ILE A 386 8.40 2.23 8.18
C ILE A 386 9.00 0.95 7.58
N GLY A 387 8.37 -0.21 7.81
CA GLY A 387 8.82 -1.49 7.27
C GLY A 387 8.39 -1.77 5.83
N ALA A 388 7.46 -0.98 5.27
CA ALA A 388 6.91 -1.25 3.93
C ALA A 388 7.93 -1.07 2.81
N SER A 389 8.78 -0.03 2.89
CA SER A 389 9.83 0.21 1.89
C SER A 389 10.92 -0.87 1.91
N PRO A 390 11.50 -1.25 3.06
CA PRO A 390 12.40 -2.42 3.14
C PRO A 390 11.78 -3.71 2.60
N LEU A 391 10.49 -3.94 2.87
CA LEU A 391 9.79 -5.12 2.36
C LEU A 391 9.82 -5.14 0.83
N ILE A 392 9.45 -4.04 0.15
CA ILE A 392 9.49 -3.95 -1.31
C ILE A 392 10.90 -4.26 -1.84
N CYS A 393 11.97 -3.75 -1.20
CA CYS A 393 13.36 -4.01 -1.64
C CYS A 393 13.72 -5.49 -1.72
N HIS A 394 13.13 -6.34 -0.87
CA HIS A 394 13.37 -7.79 -0.91
C HIS A 394 12.51 -8.50 -1.96
N LEU A 395 11.44 -7.86 -2.44
CA LEU A 395 10.46 -8.44 -3.39
C LEU A 395 10.68 -8.05 -4.84
N ILE A 396 11.48 -7.00 -5.13
CA ILE A 396 11.69 -6.52 -6.51
C ILE A 396 12.30 -7.55 -7.48
N GLU A 397 12.91 -8.62 -6.99
CA GLU A 397 13.46 -9.71 -7.81
C GLU A 397 12.55 -10.94 -7.86
N ASP A 398 11.46 -10.97 -7.08
CA ASP A 398 10.57 -12.11 -6.97
C ASP A 398 9.51 -12.12 -8.09
N SER A 399 9.42 -13.24 -8.80
CA SER A 399 8.46 -13.40 -9.91
C SER A 399 7.01 -13.45 -9.43
N GLY A 400 6.74 -14.07 -8.28
CA GLY A 400 5.38 -14.13 -7.74
C GLY A 400 4.87 -12.76 -7.31
N PHE A 401 5.76 -11.90 -6.80
CA PHE A 401 5.41 -10.50 -6.53
C PHE A 401 5.11 -9.71 -7.82
N TYR A 402 5.89 -9.91 -8.89
CA TYR A 402 5.59 -9.35 -10.20
C TYR A 402 4.21 -9.79 -10.70
N ASP A 403 3.94 -11.10 -10.68
CA ASP A 403 2.68 -11.68 -11.15
C ASP A 403 1.48 -11.17 -10.34
N ALA A 404 1.64 -11.05 -9.01
CA ALA A 404 0.62 -10.49 -8.14
C ALA A 404 0.31 -9.02 -8.46
N LEU A 405 1.34 -8.21 -8.72
CA LEU A 405 1.17 -6.81 -9.10
C LEU A 405 0.50 -6.68 -10.46
N GLU A 406 0.88 -7.52 -11.43
CA GLU A 406 0.24 -7.53 -12.74
C GLU A 406 -1.22 -7.96 -12.67
N LYS A 407 -1.55 -8.99 -11.88
CA LYS A 407 -2.93 -9.40 -11.60
C LYS A 407 -3.74 -8.25 -10.99
N GLN A 408 -3.20 -7.58 -9.98
CA GLN A 408 -3.84 -6.40 -9.37
C GLN A 408 -4.05 -5.28 -10.39
N ARG A 409 -3.07 -5.03 -11.26
CA ARG A 409 -3.15 -4.05 -12.35
C ARG A 409 -4.27 -4.36 -13.33
N THR A 410 -4.44 -5.62 -13.71
CA THR A 410 -5.52 -6.04 -14.61
C THR A 410 -6.90 -5.94 -13.97
N ASP A 411 -6.98 -5.97 -12.64
CA ASP A 411 -8.21 -5.93 -11.86
C ASP A 411 -8.52 -4.53 -11.28
N VAL A 412 -7.83 -3.48 -11.75
CA VAL A 412 -7.97 -2.10 -11.25
C VAL A 412 -9.41 -1.57 -11.32
N ASP A 413 -10.24 -2.11 -12.21
CA ASP A 413 -11.66 -1.74 -12.34
C ASP A 413 -12.55 -2.22 -11.19
N ASN A 414 -12.12 -3.23 -10.44
CA ASN A 414 -12.86 -3.76 -9.29
C ASN A 414 -12.40 -3.17 -7.94
N LEU A 415 -11.37 -2.32 -7.94
CA LEU A 415 -10.83 -1.70 -6.73
C LEU A 415 -11.67 -0.50 -6.30
N ASP A 416 -11.89 -0.38 -4.99
CA ASP A 416 -12.47 0.84 -4.43
C ASP A 416 -11.46 2.02 -4.46
N GLU A 417 -11.93 3.23 -4.12
CA GLU A 417 -11.10 4.44 -4.14
C GLU A 417 -9.89 4.34 -3.18
N LYS A 418 -10.07 3.72 -2.01
CA LYS A 418 -9.01 3.54 -1.01
C LYS A 418 -7.97 2.54 -1.51
N GLU A 419 -8.41 1.42 -2.08
CA GLU A 419 -7.56 0.39 -2.67
C GLU A 419 -6.77 0.96 -3.85
N CYS A 420 -7.40 1.77 -4.71
CA CYS A 420 -6.71 2.50 -5.78
C CYS A 420 -5.59 3.39 -5.26
N PHE A 421 -5.85 4.19 -4.22
CA PHE A 421 -4.82 5.05 -3.64
C PHE A 421 -3.70 4.26 -2.96
N SER A 422 -4.05 3.17 -2.26
CA SER A 422 -3.09 2.25 -1.64
C SER A 422 -2.15 1.66 -2.68
N PHE A 423 -2.73 1.18 -3.79
CA PHE A 423 -1.99 0.60 -4.89
C PHE A 423 -1.12 1.64 -5.60
N PHE A 424 -1.63 2.87 -5.75
CA PHE A 424 -0.87 3.97 -6.32
C PHE A 424 0.41 4.27 -5.54
N LEU A 425 0.33 4.30 -4.20
CA LEU A 425 1.51 4.47 -3.35
C LEU A 425 2.51 3.32 -3.47
N VAL A 426 2.03 2.07 -3.58
CA VAL A 426 2.90 0.90 -3.82
C VAL A 426 3.65 1.06 -5.15
N VAL A 427 2.95 1.43 -6.23
CA VAL A 427 3.55 1.68 -7.55
C VAL A 427 4.60 2.79 -7.48
N LEU A 428 4.30 3.91 -6.81
CA LEU A 428 5.28 5.00 -6.67
C LEU A 428 6.53 4.60 -5.89
N VAL A 429 6.37 3.85 -4.79
CA VAL A 429 7.54 3.37 -4.03
C VAL A 429 8.33 2.35 -4.83
N LEU A 430 7.66 1.45 -5.56
CA LEU A 430 8.33 0.53 -6.48
C LEU A 430 9.14 1.28 -7.53
N MET A 431 8.57 2.30 -8.18
CA MET A 431 9.30 3.14 -9.15
C MET A 431 10.53 3.80 -8.50
N LYS A 432 10.41 4.34 -7.28
CA LYS A 432 11.54 4.88 -6.52
C LYS A 432 12.66 3.85 -6.32
N GLN A 433 12.31 2.61 -5.96
CA GLN A 433 13.30 1.53 -5.77
C GLN A 433 13.94 1.10 -7.09
N LEU A 434 13.16 1.05 -8.17
CA LEU A 434 13.68 0.67 -9.49
C LEU A 434 14.65 1.70 -10.07
N ILE A 435 14.48 3.00 -9.80
CA ILE A 435 15.41 4.06 -10.24
C ILE A 435 16.85 3.74 -9.82
N VAL A 436 17.04 3.35 -8.56
CA VAL A 436 18.36 3.04 -7.95
C VAL A 436 18.80 1.59 -8.15
N SER A 437 17.95 0.74 -8.73
CA SER A 437 18.23 -0.68 -8.93
C SER A 437 19.19 -0.93 -10.09
N ASN A 438 19.87 -2.08 -10.04
CA ASN A 438 20.78 -2.49 -11.11
C ASN A 438 20.03 -2.86 -12.42
N PRO A 439 20.71 -2.91 -13.57
CA PRO A 439 20.07 -3.18 -14.86
C PRO A 439 19.36 -4.55 -14.96
N LYS A 440 19.81 -5.56 -14.21
CA LYS A 440 19.17 -6.89 -14.22
C LYS A 440 17.78 -6.82 -13.62
N ILE A 441 17.63 -6.13 -12.48
CA ILE A 441 16.32 -5.92 -11.83
C ILE A 441 15.42 -5.09 -12.75
N LYS A 442 15.94 -4.00 -13.34
CA LYS A 442 15.16 -3.18 -14.29
C LYS A 442 14.63 -4.01 -15.47
N CYS A 443 15.38 -5.01 -15.93
CA CYS A 443 14.96 -5.90 -17.01
C CYS A 443 13.69 -6.71 -16.65
N ILE A 444 13.59 -7.22 -15.42
CA ILE A 444 12.40 -7.94 -14.92
C ILE A 444 11.14 -7.07 -15.06
N TRP A 445 11.24 -5.80 -14.66
CA TRP A 445 10.11 -4.86 -14.66
C TRP A 445 9.89 -4.18 -16.01
N SER A 446 10.71 -4.48 -17.01
CA SER A 446 10.78 -3.68 -18.23
C SER A 446 9.56 -3.82 -19.14
N ASN A 447 8.74 -4.86 -18.94
CA ASN A 447 7.47 -5.07 -19.64
C ASN A 447 6.25 -4.63 -18.81
N CYS A 448 6.45 -4.25 -17.54
CA CYS A 448 5.35 -3.79 -16.70
C CYS A 448 5.09 -2.31 -16.99
N PRO A 449 3.86 -1.91 -17.41
CA PRO A 449 3.55 -0.53 -17.77
C PRO A 449 3.29 0.32 -16.51
N LEU A 450 4.33 0.51 -15.68
CA LEU A 450 4.21 1.16 -14.37
C LEU A 450 3.82 2.64 -14.49
N VAL A 451 4.26 3.33 -15.55
CA VAL A 451 3.93 4.75 -15.78
C VAL A 451 2.45 4.88 -16.11
N GLU A 452 1.96 4.07 -17.03
CA GLU A 452 0.55 4.02 -17.41
C GLU A 452 -0.32 3.58 -16.24
N THR A 453 0.16 2.64 -15.43
CA THR A 453 -0.53 2.18 -14.21
C THR A 453 -0.67 3.34 -13.21
N ALA A 454 0.41 4.10 -12.98
CA ALA A 454 0.38 5.26 -12.10
C ALA A 454 -0.59 6.35 -12.61
N ILE A 455 -0.60 6.61 -13.92
CA ILE A 455 -1.54 7.55 -14.56
C ILE A 455 -2.99 7.08 -14.44
N LEU A 456 -3.24 5.78 -14.65
CA LEU A 456 -4.58 5.17 -14.52
C LEU A 456 -5.10 5.31 -13.09
N LEU A 457 -4.29 4.98 -12.09
CA LEU A 457 -4.66 5.08 -10.68
C LEU A 457 -4.90 6.54 -10.27
N TYR A 458 -4.05 7.47 -10.74
CA TYR A 458 -4.28 8.90 -10.54
C TYR A 458 -5.59 9.39 -11.19
N GLY A 459 -5.97 8.81 -12.33
CA GLY A 459 -7.28 9.07 -12.94
C GLY A 459 -8.45 8.72 -12.01
N LYS A 460 -8.35 7.58 -11.30
CA LYS A 460 -9.39 7.07 -10.42
C LYS A 460 -9.46 7.76 -9.07
N CYS A 461 -8.32 7.95 -8.40
CA CYS A 461 -8.29 8.47 -7.02
C CYS A 461 -7.69 9.89 -6.89
N GLY A 462 -7.13 10.45 -7.96
CA GLY A 462 -6.32 11.68 -7.90
C GLY A 462 -7.07 12.94 -7.48
N LEU A 463 -8.38 13.01 -7.73
CA LEU A 463 -9.23 14.13 -7.30
C LEU A 463 -9.56 14.09 -5.81
N ASP A 464 -9.43 12.92 -5.17
CA ASP A 464 -9.73 12.73 -3.75
C ASP A 464 -8.48 12.94 -2.88
N ILE A 465 -7.31 13.09 -3.51
CA ILE A 465 -6.06 13.47 -2.85
C ILE A 465 -6.09 14.98 -2.56
N ASP A 466 -6.11 15.37 -1.28
CA ASP A 466 -6.02 16.79 -0.90
C ASP A 466 -4.71 17.39 -1.39
N ILE A 467 -4.74 18.65 -1.81
CA ILE A 467 -3.55 19.35 -2.28
C ILE A 467 -2.48 19.56 -1.19
N ASN A 468 -2.89 19.52 0.07
CA ASN A 468 -2.01 19.59 1.23
C ASN A 468 -1.49 18.21 1.64
N THR A 469 -1.87 17.14 0.93
CA THR A 469 -1.32 15.81 1.18
C THR A 469 0.19 15.88 1.01
N LYS A 470 0.90 15.51 2.07
CA LYS A 470 2.35 15.43 2.08
C LYS A 470 2.79 13.99 2.17
N LEU A 471 3.79 13.65 1.39
CA LEU A 471 4.53 12.40 1.50
C LEU A 471 5.97 12.79 1.82
N GLU A 472 6.60 12.17 2.82
CA GLU A 472 8.00 12.51 3.20
C GLU A 472 8.21 14.01 3.49
N ASN A 473 7.20 14.69 4.03
CA ASN A 473 7.13 16.15 4.29
C ASN A 473 7.04 17.07 3.05
N GLU A 474 7.06 16.51 1.84
CA GLU A 474 6.92 17.24 0.58
C GLU A 474 5.51 17.08 -0.01
N PRO A 475 5.02 18.04 -0.82
CA PRO A 475 3.73 17.91 -1.48
C PRO A 475 3.63 16.64 -2.33
N PHE A 476 2.54 15.89 -2.17
CA PHE A 476 2.33 14.62 -2.85
C PHE A 476 2.50 14.72 -4.36
N TYR A 477 1.89 15.73 -4.98
CA TYR A 477 1.94 15.96 -6.42
C TYR A 477 3.37 16.16 -6.94
N SER A 478 4.21 16.86 -6.16
CA SER A 478 5.63 17.07 -6.49
C SER A 478 6.43 15.77 -6.46
N ILE A 479 6.19 14.92 -5.45
CA ILE A 479 6.81 13.58 -5.39
C ILE A 479 6.33 12.71 -6.54
N PHE A 480 5.04 12.77 -6.87
CA PHE A 480 4.48 12.00 -7.97
C PHE A 480 5.16 12.35 -9.30
N ILE A 481 5.16 13.63 -9.69
CA ILE A 481 5.81 14.08 -10.92
C ILE A 481 7.29 13.70 -10.92
N SER A 482 8.02 14.06 -9.87
CA SER A 482 9.47 13.83 -9.83
C SER A 482 9.84 12.34 -9.89
N THR A 483 9.08 11.48 -9.23
CA THR A 483 9.29 10.03 -9.24
C THR A 483 9.03 9.45 -10.62
N VAL A 484 7.90 9.80 -11.26
CA VAL A 484 7.57 9.30 -12.59
C VAL A 484 8.57 9.80 -13.63
N SER A 485 8.93 11.08 -13.61
CA SER A 485 9.96 11.64 -14.50
C SER A 485 11.30 10.93 -14.34
N ALA A 486 11.78 10.76 -13.10
CA ALA A 486 13.04 10.10 -12.82
C ALA A 486 13.02 8.61 -13.23
N TYR A 487 11.88 7.93 -13.05
CA TYR A 487 11.72 6.55 -13.50
C TYR A 487 11.79 6.42 -15.02
N ILE A 488 11.09 7.29 -15.75
CA ILE A 488 11.13 7.31 -17.22
C ILE A 488 12.56 7.50 -17.71
N ILE A 489 13.24 8.54 -17.22
CA ILE A 489 14.61 8.87 -17.64
C ILE A 489 15.61 7.74 -17.31
N SER A 490 15.41 7.05 -16.19
CA SER A 490 16.35 6.03 -15.72
C SER A 490 16.09 4.61 -16.22
N SER A 491 14.91 4.33 -16.78
CA SER A 491 14.46 2.97 -17.08
C SER A 491 13.99 2.75 -18.51
N TYR A 492 13.71 3.82 -19.28
CA TYR A 492 13.27 3.70 -20.68
C TYR A 492 14.44 3.86 -21.64
N ASP A 493 14.49 2.98 -22.64
CA ASP A 493 15.32 3.16 -23.83
C ASP A 493 14.54 3.93 -24.91
N GLN A 494 15.20 4.21 -26.04
CA GLN A 494 14.60 4.98 -27.13
C GLN A 494 13.32 4.33 -27.69
N ALA A 495 13.30 3.00 -27.86
CA ALA A 495 12.15 2.31 -28.45
C ALA A 495 10.94 2.34 -27.52
N LYS A 496 11.16 2.04 -26.24
CA LYS A 496 10.10 2.07 -25.21
C LYS A 496 9.59 3.49 -24.97
N TYR A 497 10.48 4.48 -25.02
CA TYR A 497 10.08 5.87 -24.86
C TYR A 497 9.14 6.33 -25.98
N SER A 498 9.39 5.94 -27.24
CA SER A 498 8.50 6.27 -28.35
C SER A 498 7.08 5.70 -28.17
N GLU A 499 6.95 4.49 -27.63
CA GLU A 499 5.64 3.92 -27.30
C GLU A 499 4.95 4.69 -26.15
N LEU A 500 5.70 4.99 -25.10
CA LEU A 500 5.21 5.79 -23.97
C LEU A 500 4.77 7.19 -24.43
N GLU A 501 5.54 7.85 -25.29
CA GLU A 501 5.24 9.17 -25.82
C GLU A 501 3.88 9.20 -26.51
N ILE A 502 3.58 8.20 -27.36
CA ILE A 502 2.27 8.06 -27.99
C ILE A 502 1.16 7.92 -26.93
N ASN A 503 1.39 7.13 -25.88
CA ASN A 503 0.43 6.95 -24.79
C ASN A 503 0.22 8.24 -23.98
N LEU A 504 1.27 8.99 -23.69
CA LEU A 504 1.18 10.29 -23.02
C LEU A 504 0.40 11.29 -23.87
N VAL A 505 0.67 11.37 -25.18
CA VAL A 505 -0.10 12.21 -26.10
C VAL A 505 -1.58 11.84 -26.05
N LYS A 506 -1.94 10.55 -26.13
CA LYS A 506 -3.34 10.10 -26.00
C LYS A 506 -3.97 10.55 -24.67
N LYS A 507 -3.22 10.47 -23.57
CA LYS A 507 -3.68 10.90 -22.24
C LYS A 507 -3.80 12.43 -22.13
N LEU A 508 -3.12 13.22 -22.95
CA LEU A 508 -3.33 14.66 -23.01
C LEU A 508 -4.74 15.04 -23.53
N PHE A 509 -5.36 14.17 -24.33
CA PHE A 509 -6.69 14.35 -24.94
C PHE A 509 -7.84 13.63 -24.22
N GLN A 510 -7.61 13.15 -23.00
CA GLN A 510 -8.63 12.41 -22.25
C GLN A 510 -9.64 13.35 -21.55
N PRO A 511 -10.87 12.89 -21.26
CA PRO A 511 -11.90 13.72 -20.65
C PRO A 511 -11.58 14.12 -19.20
N GLU A 512 -10.76 13.34 -18.49
CA GLU A 512 -10.30 13.63 -17.13
C GLU A 512 -9.24 14.74 -17.14
N ILE A 513 -9.68 15.99 -16.99
CA ILE A 513 -8.82 17.18 -17.10
C ILE A 513 -7.64 17.15 -16.12
N HIS A 514 -7.82 16.64 -14.89
CA HIS A 514 -6.73 16.56 -13.90
C HIS A 514 -5.59 15.65 -14.37
N VAL A 515 -5.91 14.57 -15.08
CA VAL A 515 -4.90 13.66 -15.63
C VAL A 515 -4.22 14.28 -16.84
N ALA A 516 -4.96 14.99 -17.70
CA ALA A 516 -4.37 15.72 -18.83
C ALA A 516 -3.40 16.83 -18.35
N LEU A 517 -3.74 17.54 -17.27
CA LEU A 517 -2.84 18.51 -16.63
C LEU A 517 -1.59 17.84 -16.05
N PHE A 518 -1.74 16.71 -15.37
CA PHE A 518 -0.59 15.94 -14.89
C PHE A 518 0.34 15.53 -16.03
N VAL A 519 -0.22 15.06 -17.15
CA VAL A 519 0.57 14.68 -18.33
C VAL A 519 1.29 15.87 -18.96
N SER A 520 0.64 17.04 -19.02
CA SER A 520 1.28 18.30 -19.43
C SER A 520 2.49 18.64 -18.54
N ASP A 521 2.34 18.52 -17.22
CA ASP A 521 3.42 18.73 -16.27
C ASP A 521 4.53 17.70 -16.42
N LEU A 522 4.18 16.43 -16.68
CA LEU A 522 5.12 15.36 -16.92
C LEU A 522 5.97 15.63 -18.18
N PHE A 523 5.36 16.06 -19.29
CA PHE A 523 6.10 16.47 -20.49
C PHE A 523 7.11 17.59 -20.18
N CYS A 524 6.67 18.64 -19.47
CA CYS A 524 7.54 19.74 -19.09
C CYS A 524 8.68 19.27 -18.17
N SER A 525 8.40 18.35 -17.24
CA SER A 525 9.38 17.79 -16.32
C SER A 525 10.42 16.95 -17.05
N ILE A 526 10.01 16.06 -17.96
CA ILE A 526 10.91 15.25 -18.79
C ILE A 526 11.77 16.16 -19.67
N CYS A 527 11.16 17.11 -20.39
CA CYS A 527 11.89 18.03 -21.27
C CYS A 527 12.92 18.88 -20.53
N ARG A 528 12.61 19.29 -19.29
CA ARG A 528 13.53 20.04 -18.43
C ARG A 528 14.73 19.21 -17.96
N LEU A 529 14.55 17.91 -17.77
CA LEU A 529 15.58 17.00 -17.24
C LEU A 529 16.38 16.27 -18.33
N THR A 530 15.93 16.33 -19.59
CA THR A 530 16.56 15.70 -20.75
C THR A 530 17.30 16.74 -21.59
N ASN A 531 17.43 16.53 -22.91
CA ASN A 531 18.16 17.42 -23.79
C ASN A 531 17.23 18.38 -24.56
N ASN A 532 17.78 19.51 -25.01
CA ASN A 532 17.01 20.54 -25.73
C ASN A 532 16.48 20.07 -27.09
N ALA A 533 17.08 19.04 -27.71
CA ALA A 533 16.64 18.53 -28.99
C ALA A 533 15.28 17.80 -28.85
N LEU A 534 15.16 16.90 -27.87
CA LEU A 534 13.90 16.22 -27.57
C LEU A 534 12.78 17.20 -27.23
N CYS A 535 13.09 18.21 -26.41
CA CYS A 535 12.13 19.28 -26.09
C CYS A 535 11.67 20.03 -27.36
N PHE A 536 12.59 20.32 -28.28
CA PHE A 536 12.28 21.00 -29.54
C PHE A 536 11.43 20.13 -30.47
N ASP A 537 11.71 18.82 -30.56
CA ASP A 537 10.95 17.89 -31.39
C ASP A 537 9.50 17.75 -30.89
N ILE A 538 9.31 17.56 -29.58
CA ILE A 538 7.98 17.52 -28.94
C ILE A 538 7.24 18.84 -29.14
N LEU A 539 7.94 19.97 -29.00
CA LEU A 539 7.37 21.29 -29.25
C LEU A 539 6.87 21.42 -30.69
N CYS A 540 7.67 21.02 -31.68
CA CYS A 540 7.28 21.07 -33.10
C CYS A 540 6.07 20.17 -33.38
N TYR A 541 5.97 19.00 -32.75
CA TYR A 541 4.79 18.15 -32.83
C TYR A 541 3.52 18.88 -32.34
N PHE A 542 3.57 19.51 -31.16
CA PHE A 542 2.42 20.27 -30.67
C PHE A 542 2.13 21.54 -31.47
N CYS A 543 3.15 22.22 -32.00
CA CYS A 543 2.97 23.34 -32.94
C CYS A 543 2.18 22.91 -34.18
N ASN A 544 2.60 21.81 -34.82
CA ASN A 544 1.88 21.24 -35.97
C ASN A 544 0.44 20.85 -35.63
N LEU A 545 0.22 20.29 -34.45
CA LEU A 545 -1.11 19.93 -33.98
C LEU A 545 -2.01 21.16 -33.76
N LEU A 546 -1.47 22.25 -33.22
CA LEU A 546 -2.22 23.49 -33.04
C LEU A 546 -2.52 24.16 -34.39
N CYS A 547 -1.57 24.18 -35.32
CA CYS A 547 -1.78 24.73 -36.66
C CYS A 547 -2.81 23.94 -37.47
N SER A 548 -2.89 22.62 -37.27
CA SER A 548 -3.89 21.74 -37.92
C SER A 548 -5.20 21.61 -37.15
N TRP A 549 -5.38 22.32 -36.02
CA TRP A 549 -6.55 22.16 -35.17
C TRP A 549 -7.84 22.67 -35.85
N PRO A 550 -8.95 21.90 -35.84
CA PRO A 550 -10.18 22.34 -36.47
C PRO A 550 -10.72 23.63 -35.85
N VAL A 551 -11.01 24.60 -36.72
CA VAL A 551 -11.42 25.98 -36.37
C VAL A 551 -12.67 26.00 -35.48
N ASN A 552 -13.59 25.07 -35.69
CA ASN A 552 -14.84 24.92 -34.95
C ASN A 552 -14.69 24.22 -33.58
N THR A 553 -13.53 23.64 -33.26
CA THR A 553 -13.28 22.93 -32.00
C THR A 553 -12.24 23.60 -31.11
N LYS A 554 -11.84 24.85 -31.39
CA LYS A 554 -10.92 25.63 -30.56
C LYS A 554 -11.45 25.94 -29.15
N CYS A 555 -12.76 25.82 -28.92
CA CYS A 555 -13.37 26.02 -27.60
C CYS A 555 -13.25 24.80 -26.67
N ARG A 556 -12.71 23.67 -27.15
CA ARG A 556 -12.57 22.45 -26.36
C ARG A 556 -11.44 22.58 -25.32
N PRO A 557 -11.57 22.01 -24.11
CA PRO A 557 -10.51 22.05 -23.09
C PRO A 557 -9.14 21.55 -23.59
N GLU A 558 -9.15 20.54 -24.45
CA GLU A 558 -7.97 19.91 -25.05
C GLU A 558 -7.12 20.92 -25.83
N TYR A 559 -7.76 21.82 -26.59
CA TYR A 559 -7.05 22.89 -27.31
C TYR A 559 -6.30 23.80 -26.34
N THR A 560 -6.91 24.12 -25.20
CA THR A 560 -6.29 24.95 -24.17
C THR A 560 -5.15 24.23 -23.47
N ILE A 561 -5.31 22.94 -23.16
CA ILE A 561 -4.28 22.13 -22.51
C ILE A 561 -3.05 22.01 -23.42
N VAL A 562 -3.25 21.68 -24.70
CA VAL A 562 -2.16 21.60 -25.68
C VAL A 562 -1.49 22.97 -25.86
N GLY A 563 -2.28 24.03 -26.03
CA GLY A 563 -1.78 25.39 -26.17
C GLY A 563 -0.89 25.82 -25.01
N THR A 564 -1.35 25.61 -23.78
CA THR A 564 -0.57 25.91 -22.57
C THR A 564 0.66 25.02 -22.43
N THR A 565 0.56 23.72 -22.76
CA THR A 565 1.71 22.81 -22.76
C THR A 565 2.78 23.29 -23.74
N THR A 566 2.37 23.66 -24.95
CA THR A 566 3.25 24.19 -26.01
C THR A 566 3.96 25.46 -25.53
N ALA A 567 3.22 26.39 -24.92
CA ALA A 567 3.80 27.62 -24.39
C ALA A 567 4.86 27.38 -23.30
N ARG A 568 4.61 26.41 -22.42
CA ARG A 568 5.53 26.03 -21.34
C ARG A 568 6.77 25.32 -21.87
N LEU A 569 6.64 24.46 -22.89
CA LEU A 569 7.80 23.83 -23.53
C LEU A 569 8.69 24.86 -24.24
N PHE A 570 8.09 25.82 -24.93
CA PHE A 570 8.81 26.93 -25.56
C PHE A 570 9.63 27.75 -24.57
N SER A 571 9.10 28.00 -23.36
CA SER A 571 9.82 28.78 -22.34
C SER A 571 10.98 28.01 -21.68
N LEU A 572 11.02 26.68 -21.80
CA LEU A 572 12.15 25.86 -21.35
C LEU A 572 13.33 25.91 -22.32
N LEU A 573 13.10 26.26 -23.59
CA LEU A 573 14.13 26.23 -24.63
C LEU A 573 15.05 27.47 -24.60
N PRO A 574 16.35 27.31 -24.88
CA PRO A 574 17.25 28.44 -25.11
C PRO A 574 16.86 29.28 -26.33
N LYS A 575 17.21 30.58 -26.33
CA LYS A 575 16.91 31.53 -27.42
C LYS A 575 17.24 31.03 -28.84
N LYS A 576 18.32 30.26 -29.01
CA LYS A 576 18.70 29.66 -30.31
C LYS A 576 17.59 28.78 -30.90
N TYR A 577 16.99 27.92 -30.09
CA TYR A 577 15.91 27.03 -30.52
C TYR A 577 14.62 27.82 -30.74
N GLN A 578 14.34 28.82 -29.90
CA GLN A 578 13.20 29.71 -30.09
C GLN A 578 13.26 30.48 -31.43
N HIS A 579 14.45 30.93 -31.84
CA HIS A 579 14.66 31.55 -33.16
C HIS A 579 14.48 30.55 -34.31
N SER A 580 14.90 29.30 -34.12
CA SER A 580 14.72 28.23 -35.11
C SER A 580 13.24 27.90 -35.31
N LEU A 581 12.46 27.90 -34.23
CA LEU A 581 11.00 27.73 -34.32
C LEU A 581 10.33 28.87 -35.10
N LYS A 582 10.82 30.12 -34.95
CA LYS A 582 10.32 31.28 -35.71
C LYS A 582 10.53 31.10 -37.22
N SER A 583 11.67 30.55 -37.64
CA SER A 583 11.92 30.28 -39.06
C SER A 583 11.05 29.17 -39.62
N GLU A 584 10.68 28.18 -38.80
CA GLU A 584 9.85 27.04 -39.23
C GLU A 584 8.35 27.38 -39.22
N TYR A 585 7.88 28.19 -38.26
CA TYR A 585 6.49 28.63 -38.12
C TYR A 585 6.41 30.16 -38.17
N PRO A 586 6.40 30.79 -39.37
CA PRO A 586 6.29 32.24 -39.49
C PRO A 586 5.06 32.80 -38.76
N VAL A 587 5.24 33.90 -38.01
CA VAL A 587 4.19 34.50 -37.15
C VAL A 587 2.93 34.83 -37.92
N LYS A 588 3.09 35.45 -39.10
CA LYS A 588 1.97 35.91 -39.95
C LYS A 588 1.08 34.77 -40.44
N GLU A 589 1.66 33.60 -40.66
CA GLU A 589 0.95 32.43 -41.20
C GLU A 589 0.33 31.56 -40.09
N ASN A 590 0.84 31.69 -38.86
CA ASN A 590 0.52 30.79 -37.74
C ASN A 590 0.00 31.52 -36.50
N LEU A 591 -0.86 32.53 -36.67
CA LEU A 591 -1.38 33.37 -35.58
C LEU A 591 -1.99 32.55 -34.42
N SER A 592 -2.73 31.48 -34.75
CA SER A 592 -3.34 30.58 -33.78
C SER A 592 -2.36 29.77 -32.91
N LEU A 593 -1.11 29.63 -33.35
CA LEU A 593 -0.02 29.09 -32.57
C LEU A 593 0.62 30.18 -31.70
N TRP A 594 0.98 31.32 -32.30
CA TRP A 594 1.72 32.39 -31.63
C TRP A 594 0.93 33.09 -30.52
N ARG A 595 -0.41 33.00 -30.50
CA ARG A 595 -1.24 33.41 -29.36
C ARG A 595 -0.92 32.66 -28.07
N TRP A 596 -0.20 31.54 -28.09
CA TRP A 596 0.09 30.78 -26.89
C TRP A 596 1.33 31.27 -26.15
N PHE A 597 2.38 31.68 -26.87
CA PHE A 597 3.67 32.10 -26.30
C PHE A 597 3.62 33.46 -25.61
N GLU A 598 4.33 33.61 -24.49
CA GLU A 598 4.51 34.91 -23.79
C GLU A 598 5.71 35.68 -24.35
N LYS A 599 5.70 37.01 -24.20
CA LYS A 599 6.79 37.98 -24.48
C LYS A 599 7.81 37.54 -25.53
N THR A 600 7.56 37.93 -26.77
CA THR A 600 8.56 37.79 -27.84
C THR A 600 8.77 39.15 -28.53
N SER A 601 9.28 40.12 -27.76
CA SER A 601 9.63 41.48 -28.23
C SER A 601 10.55 41.47 -29.46
N ASP A 602 11.39 40.44 -29.60
CA ASP A 602 12.33 40.29 -30.71
C ASP A 602 11.69 39.57 -31.94
N VAL A 603 10.43 39.15 -31.83
CA VAL A 603 9.82 38.16 -32.75
C VAL A 603 8.61 38.69 -33.51
N ILE A 604 7.83 39.60 -32.94
CA ILE A 604 6.53 40.01 -33.48
C ILE A 604 6.70 41.23 -34.41
N PRO A 605 6.34 41.16 -35.70
CA PRO A 605 6.39 42.31 -36.62
C PRO A 605 5.44 43.44 -36.21
N ASP A 606 5.53 44.59 -36.89
CA ASP A 606 4.53 45.66 -36.83
C ASP A 606 3.19 45.16 -37.41
N ILE A 607 2.34 44.54 -36.57
CA ILE A 607 1.07 43.91 -36.98
C ILE A 607 0.00 44.99 -37.30
N SER A 608 0.22 46.27 -36.93
CA SER A 608 -0.78 47.37 -36.96
C SER A 608 -1.57 47.46 -38.28
N ASN A 609 -0.89 47.41 -39.42
CA ASN A 609 -1.50 47.44 -40.76
C ASN A 609 -2.28 46.16 -41.12
N ASP A 610 -1.90 45.01 -40.57
CA ASP A 610 -2.53 43.71 -40.83
C ASP A 610 -3.85 43.56 -40.03
N PHE A 611 -3.96 44.19 -38.86
CA PHE A 611 -5.19 44.23 -38.05
C PHE A 611 -6.35 44.89 -38.80
N LEU A 612 -6.14 46.10 -39.35
CA LEU A 612 -7.17 46.82 -40.12
C LEU A 612 -7.58 46.06 -41.38
N THR A 613 -6.63 45.40 -42.03
CA THR A 613 -6.89 44.59 -43.24
C THR A 613 -7.78 43.38 -42.93
N ILE A 614 -7.49 42.64 -41.86
CA ILE A 614 -8.29 41.49 -41.44
C ILE A 614 -9.62 41.92 -40.84
N PHE A 615 -9.65 43.03 -40.10
CA PHE A 615 -10.88 43.65 -39.60
C PHE A 615 -11.86 43.98 -40.75
N ASN A 616 -11.38 44.68 -41.78
CA ASN A 616 -12.18 44.98 -42.97
C ASN A 616 -12.68 43.70 -43.66
N SER A 617 -11.85 42.65 -43.73
CA SER A 617 -12.26 41.35 -44.29
C SER A 617 -13.37 40.64 -43.50
N ILE A 618 -13.46 40.86 -42.19
CA ILE A 618 -14.51 40.26 -41.33
C ILE A 618 -15.84 40.97 -41.54
N CYS A 619 -15.81 42.30 -41.65
CA CYS A 619 -16.98 43.11 -42.01
C CYS A 619 -17.59 42.67 -43.34
N ASP A 620 -16.75 42.23 -44.29
CA ASP A 620 -17.17 41.81 -45.63
C ASP A 620 -17.54 40.31 -45.76
N ILE A 621 -16.79 39.38 -45.14
CA ILE A 621 -16.85 37.94 -45.45
C ILE A 621 -17.46 37.08 -44.31
N LYS A 622 -17.56 37.59 -43.07
CA LYS A 622 -18.20 36.94 -41.89
C LYS A 622 -17.90 35.44 -41.70
N THR A 623 -16.66 34.99 -41.92
CA THR A 623 -16.27 33.57 -41.70
C THR A 623 -15.69 33.34 -40.30
N LEU A 624 -15.92 32.14 -39.75
CA LEU A 624 -15.36 31.70 -38.45
C LEU A 624 -13.82 31.74 -38.44
N THR A 625 -13.18 31.52 -39.59
CA THR A 625 -11.72 31.58 -39.74
C THR A 625 -11.20 33.01 -39.60
N ALA A 626 -11.82 33.98 -40.29
CA ALA A 626 -11.45 35.39 -40.18
C ALA A 626 -11.64 35.89 -38.74
N TYR A 627 -12.75 35.50 -38.10
CA TYR A 627 -13.02 35.78 -36.70
C TYR A 627 -11.94 35.23 -35.74
N ASN A 628 -11.61 33.95 -35.84
CA ASN A 628 -10.58 33.35 -34.98
C ASN A 628 -9.21 34.00 -35.20
N ASN A 629 -8.87 34.39 -36.43
CA ASN A 629 -7.62 35.11 -36.71
C ASN A 629 -7.58 36.49 -36.05
N LEU A 630 -8.71 37.21 -36.01
CA LEU A 630 -8.81 38.49 -35.29
C LEU A 630 -8.59 38.29 -33.78
N VAL A 631 -9.27 37.32 -33.16
CA VAL A 631 -9.11 37.02 -31.73
C VAL A 631 -7.66 36.60 -31.43
N ASP A 632 -7.09 35.73 -32.25
CA ASP A 632 -5.71 35.24 -32.09
C ASP A 632 -4.70 36.40 -32.21
N MET A 633 -4.90 37.35 -33.15
CA MET A 633 -4.09 38.57 -33.24
C MET A 633 -4.24 39.46 -32.01
N MET A 634 -5.46 39.73 -31.57
CA MET A 634 -5.72 40.57 -30.39
C MET A 634 -5.05 39.99 -29.14
N ASP A 635 -5.10 38.68 -28.96
CA ASP A 635 -4.41 37.97 -27.87
C ASP A 635 -2.87 38.08 -27.97
N ILE A 636 -2.30 38.14 -29.18
CA ILE A 636 -0.86 38.38 -29.39
C ILE A 636 -0.50 39.82 -29.03
N TYR A 637 -1.30 40.79 -29.48
CA TYR A 637 -1.09 42.21 -29.21
C TYR A 637 -1.09 42.56 -27.73
N PHE A 638 -2.02 41.99 -26.95
CA PHE A 638 -2.15 42.27 -25.51
C PHE A 638 -0.87 41.97 -24.70
N LYS A 639 0.04 41.16 -25.25
CA LYS A 639 1.27 40.75 -24.57
C LYS A 639 2.46 41.65 -24.82
N GLN A 640 2.32 42.67 -25.66
CA GLN A 640 3.40 43.61 -25.97
C GLN A 640 3.47 44.72 -24.92
N ASP A 641 4.69 45.11 -24.53
CA ASP A 641 4.93 46.13 -23.50
C ASP A 641 4.46 47.53 -23.97
N ASP A 642 4.41 47.77 -25.28
CA ASP A 642 3.97 49.04 -25.90
C ASP A 642 2.45 49.07 -26.18
N PHE A 643 1.66 48.16 -25.59
CA PHE A 643 0.21 48.06 -25.83
C PHE A 643 -0.52 49.40 -25.64
N LEU A 644 -0.15 50.19 -24.62
CA LEU A 644 -0.76 51.50 -24.36
C LEU A 644 -0.41 52.55 -25.42
N GLU A 645 0.80 52.53 -25.98
CA GLU A 645 1.19 53.44 -27.07
C GLU A 645 0.53 53.06 -28.39
N ILE A 646 0.41 51.76 -28.68
CA ILE A 646 -0.21 51.23 -29.91
C ILE A 646 -1.74 51.34 -29.86
N ALA A 647 -2.36 51.08 -28.70
CA ALA A 647 -3.81 51.18 -28.52
C ALA A 647 -4.33 52.63 -28.56
N ASN A 648 -3.45 53.61 -28.33
CA ASN A 648 -3.73 55.03 -28.54
C ASN A 648 -3.73 55.45 -30.02
N SER A 649 -3.42 54.54 -30.95
CA SER A 649 -3.71 54.77 -32.37
C SER A 649 -5.23 54.78 -32.58
N MET A 650 -5.78 55.93 -33.01
CA MET A 650 -7.23 56.14 -33.24
C MET A 650 -7.88 55.01 -34.07
N GLU A 651 -7.13 54.41 -34.99
CA GLU A 651 -7.60 53.41 -35.93
C GLU A 651 -7.96 52.06 -35.28
N ILE A 652 -7.24 51.63 -34.23
CA ILE A 652 -7.47 50.35 -33.55
C ILE A 652 -8.70 50.43 -32.64
N PHE A 653 -8.87 51.55 -31.90
CA PHE A 653 -10.03 51.77 -31.05
C PHE A 653 -11.32 51.87 -31.87
N ASP A 654 -11.30 52.62 -32.97
CA ASP A 654 -12.45 52.73 -33.89
C ASP A 654 -12.76 51.36 -34.54
N GLY A 655 -11.75 50.55 -34.88
CA GLY A 655 -11.94 49.18 -35.36
C GLY A 655 -12.63 48.28 -34.32
N ILE A 656 -12.22 48.34 -33.06
CA ILE A 656 -12.79 47.52 -31.97
C ILE A 656 -14.23 47.93 -31.63
N MET A 657 -14.51 49.24 -31.59
CA MET A 657 -15.86 49.76 -31.45
C MET A 657 -16.76 49.33 -32.61
N THR A 658 -16.23 49.30 -33.83
CA THR A 658 -16.98 48.83 -35.00
C THR A 658 -17.22 47.32 -34.95
N CYS A 659 -16.27 46.52 -34.46
CA CYS A 659 -16.47 45.09 -34.17
C CYS A 659 -17.61 44.86 -33.14
N LEU A 660 -17.62 45.61 -32.04
CA LEU A 660 -18.67 45.53 -31.02
C LEU A 660 -20.06 45.85 -31.60
N ASN A 661 -20.13 46.87 -32.46
CA ASN A 661 -21.36 47.24 -33.17
C ASN A 661 -21.79 46.18 -34.21
N CYS A 662 -20.84 45.52 -34.89
CA CYS A 662 -21.17 44.40 -35.79
C CYS A 662 -21.69 43.16 -35.04
N CYS A 663 -21.19 42.89 -33.83
CA CYS A 663 -21.69 41.82 -32.98
C CYS A 663 -23.12 42.08 -32.51
N SER A 664 -23.43 43.30 -32.07
CA SER A 664 -24.76 43.66 -31.58
C SER A 664 -25.85 43.60 -32.66
N VAL A 665 -25.50 43.90 -33.92
CA VAL A 665 -26.45 43.86 -35.04
C VAL A 665 -26.77 42.44 -35.52
N ASN A 666 -25.80 41.50 -35.50
CA ASN A 666 -25.98 40.14 -36.05
C ASN A 666 -26.54 39.09 -35.04
N CYS A 667 -26.66 39.39 -33.74
CA CYS A 667 -27.26 38.46 -32.76
C CYS A 667 -28.76 38.22 -32.96
N SER A 668 -29.41 38.92 -33.90
CA SER A 668 -30.86 38.89 -34.10
C SER A 668 -31.33 37.96 -35.23
N GLN A 669 -30.42 37.38 -36.02
CA GLN A 669 -30.77 36.47 -37.13
C GLN A 669 -29.80 35.26 -37.19
N ASP A 670 -30.39 34.06 -37.17
CA ASP A 670 -29.82 32.70 -37.25
C ASP A 670 -29.37 31.98 -35.96
N ASN A 671 -30.04 30.85 -35.70
CA ASN A 671 -29.94 29.98 -34.51
C ASN A 671 -28.70 29.05 -34.46
N LEU A 672 -27.71 29.22 -35.35
CA LEU A 672 -26.47 28.42 -35.36
C LEU A 672 -25.19 29.27 -35.27
N THR A 673 -25.33 30.60 -35.26
CA THR A 673 -24.25 31.60 -35.27
C THR A 673 -24.09 32.35 -33.93
N SER A 674 -24.85 32.02 -32.89
CA SER A 674 -24.82 32.77 -31.61
C SER A 674 -23.50 32.65 -30.84
N ASN A 675 -22.83 31.50 -30.88
CA ASN A 675 -21.67 31.24 -30.01
C ASN A 675 -20.41 32.05 -30.37
N TRP A 676 -20.21 32.47 -31.63
CA TRP A 676 -19.02 33.25 -32.02
C TRP A 676 -19.17 34.73 -31.68
N ALA A 677 -20.38 35.28 -31.79
CA ALA A 677 -20.66 36.67 -31.41
C ALA A 677 -20.48 36.86 -29.89
N ASP A 678 -20.95 35.89 -29.09
CA ASP A 678 -20.73 35.87 -27.64
C ASP A 678 -19.24 35.73 -27.27
N TYR A 679 -18.50 34.84 -27.95
CA TYR A 679 -17.06 34.69 -27.72
C TYR A 679 -16.27 35.94 -28.16
N LEU A 680 -16.69 36.61 -29.24
CA LEU A 680 -16.10 37.85 -29.74
C LEU A 680 -16.34 38.94 -28.73
N PHE A 681 -17.59 39.09 -28.30
CA PHE A 681 -18.01 40.05 -27.30
C PHE A 681 -17.24 39.86 -25.98
N ILE A 682 -17.10 38.64 -25.47
CA ILE A 682 -16.30 38.35 -24.27
C ILE A 682 -14.82 38.72 -24.49
N SER A 683 -14.25 38.43 -25.66
CA SER A 683 -12.85 38.74 -25.98
C SER A 683 -12.62 40.26 -26.13
N LEU A 684 -13.58 40.98 -26.73
CA LEU A 684 -13.59 42.43 -26.84
C LEU A 684 -13.83 43.11 -25.49
N LEU A 685 -14.62 42.52 -24.59
CA LEU A 685 -14.80 42.99 -23.21
C LEU A 685 -13.50 42.88 -22.38
N LYS A 686 -12.69 41.85 -22.61
CA LYS A 686 -11.34 41.77 -22.01
C LYS A 686 -10.44 42.92 -22.52
N PHE A 687 -10.57 43.26 -23.80
CA PHE A 687 -9.84 44.37 -24.42
C PHE A 687 -10.23 45.72 -23.79
N THR A 688 -11.54 45.99 -23.65
CA THR A 688 -12.03 47.27 -23.08
C THR A 688 -11.87 47.36 -21.55
N GLY A 689 -11.99 46.25 -20.81
CA GLY A 689 -11.79 46.21 -19.37
C GLY A 689 -10.34 46.51 -18.93
N SER A 690 -9.37 46.11 -19.76
CA SER A 690 -7.94 46.44 -19.54
C SER A 690 -7.69 47.94 -19.75
N PHE A 691 -8.31 48.55 -20.77
CA PHE A 691 -8.34 50.00 -21.01
C PHE A 691 -8.87 50.80 -19.80
N MET A 692 -9.99 50.33 -19.23
CA MET A 692 -10.68 51.00 -18.11
C MET A 692 -9.88 50.95 -16.79
N THR A 693 -8.93 50.03 -16.66
CA THR A 693 -8.15 49.84 -15.43
C THR A 693 -6.74 50.43 -15.51
N SER A 694 -6.16 50.59 -16.72
CA SER A 694 -4.83 51.17 -16.93
C SER A 694 -4.82 52.71 -17.04
N SER A 695 -5.93 53.37 -17.36
CA SER A 695 -5.99 54.82 -17.55
C SER A 695 -6.59 55.58 -16.34
N LYS A 696 -5.86 55.68 -15.23
CA LYS A 696 -6.21 56.70 -14.20
C LYS A 696 -5.61 58.08 -14.47
N THR A 697 -4.69 58.21 -15.42
CA THR A 697 -3.91 59.45 -15.65
C THR A 697 -4.16 60.17 -16.98
N GLU A 698 -4.84 59.57 -17.96
CA GLU A 698 -5.07 60.21 -19.28
C GLU A 698 -6.56 60.28 -19.68
N MET A 699 -7.46 60.36 -18.69
CA MET A 699 -8.89 60.51 -18.92
C MET A 699 -9.31 61.95 -19.28
N SER A 700 -8.41 62.79 -19.78
CA SER A 700 -8.67 64.18 -20.19
C SER A 700 -8.77 64.37 -21.71
N LEU A 701 -8.38 63.37 -22.52
CA LEU A 701 -8.39 63.48 -23.99
C LEU A 701 -9.56 62.76 -24.69
N CYS A 702 -10.26 61.83 -24.00
CA CYS A 702 -11.41 61.11 -24.57
C CYS A 702 -12.80 61.58 -24.09
N SER A 703 -12.89 62.74 -23.43
CA SER A 703 -14.15 63.25 -22.85
C SER A 703 -15.19 63.77 -23.88
N SER A 704 -15.02 63.50 -25.17
CA SER A 704 -15.92 64.00 -26.24
C SER A 704 -16.74 62.92 -26.96
N ARG A 705 -16.62 61.64 -26.59
CA ARG A 705 -17.44 60.57 -27.17
C ARG A 705 -18.09 59.71 -26.07
N THR A 706 -19.27 60.14 -25.64
CA THR A 706 -20.12 59.41 -24.70
C THR A 706 -20.61 58.10 -25.34
N LEU A 707 -20.25 56.97 -24.73
CA LEU A 707 -20.83 55.65 -25.01
C LEU A 707 -22.26 55.61 -24.47
N GLU A 708 -23.26 55.79 -25.32
CA GLU A 708 -24.62 55.30 -25.04
C GLU A 708 -24.71 53.84 -25.48
N ILE A 709 -24.41 52.92 -24.57
CA ILE A 709 -24.75 51.49 -24.75
C ILE A 709 -26.20 51.33 -24.32
N SER A 710 -27.13 51.34 -25.28
CA SER A 710 -28.49 50.86 -25.06
C SER A 710 -28.47 49.34 -24.94
N ILE A 711 -28.68 48.83 -23.72
CA ILE A 711 -28.89 47.41 -23.46
C ILE A 711 -30.32 47.08 -23.89
N SER A 712 -30.47 46.31 -24.98
CA SER A 712 -31.71 45.62 -25.35
C SER A 712 -31.41 44.16 -25.65
#